data_AF-A0A3C1B1L7-F1
#
_entry.id   AF-A0A3C1B1L7-F1
#
_cell.length_a   1.000
_cell.length_b   1.000
_cell.length_c   1.000
_cell.angle_alpha   90.00
_cell.angle_beta   90.00
_cell.angle_gamma   90.00
#
_symmetry.space_group_name_H-M   'P 1'
#
loop_
_entity.id
_entity.type
_entity.pdbx_description
1 polymer ?
#
loop_
_entity_poly.entity_id
_entity_poly.type
_entity_poly.pdbx_seq_one_letter_code
_entity_poly.pdbx_strand_id
1 'polypeptide(L)'
;MADESKKEPGFPDPSQLKYTIWEMQKDTYVFNFGGSVCMFLLVGAEKALLIDTAYGYGDIPGMIRAITDKPVVVVNTHAHGDHTGGNAYFPSVHLFRPPFFMHTMPGARPASDYPYPRYRKIAIKDGHVFDLGSGRLVEVITIPAHNESSIALLDRQHRLLFTGDELEAGQVLMFEDAAVQIKAHLANMQKLWARRGEFDSLCPAHNGLPVNPDLIQDFIHLDESILSGNPHLVDDPFFPKMLVQMKGDQLEGLRAEYGRASIVYAVPKVYEPGFSGHPQARYIEQALRHGGLQLDDRGGFYPDKPIRAAELADVINHLVPLYDGQKVDKPFGSAAVELVSRKDAYVLFAIALGLEGVLGWPSMMPAGMAAHNDLHKNAAAAMQHYNASLFGQNADTWLTRADAAQIAATLAYKAKMLKLFEPGQYQKDGNTMHYRFFAPAAGETEQKYPLILFLHGGGELGHDNKFQLTCYDGASVWVDRQLHGDQPPCFVLAPQAFPSPGRMGWNEDQCRMVHELIDKLAAEYPIDTGKICCTGLSMGGRGTWTFNRLFPDRCACMVGICGTYAFDLFEIEQQAAEVIRKLKNKPIWIFHAEDDVVVDVNLSRKVYELFRAAGSNIRYTEYPASAGYNHGSWVPAYEDDAMRQWVFDQVTSNK
;
A
#
# COMPACT_ATOMS: atom_id res chain seq x y z
N MET A 1 30.26 8.07 37.55
CA MET A 1 29.30 8.98 36.91
C MET A 1 29.30 8.61 35.44
N ALA A 2 28.19 8.09 34.92
CA ALA A 2 28.10 7.77 33.50
C ALA A 2 28.06 9.07 32.70
N ASP A 3 28.83 9.10 31.62
CA ASP A 3 29.00 10.23 30.71
C ASP A 3 27.65 10.57 30.01
N GLU A 4 27.05 11.69 30.39
CA GLU A 4 25.77 12.17 29.85
C GLU A 4 25.87 12.67 28.39
N SER A 5 27.07 12.73 27.80
CA SER A 5 27.29 13.22 26.43
C SER A 5 26.93 12.22 25.32
N LYS A 6 26.46 11.01 25.65
CA LYS A 6 26.07 9.95 24.69
C LYS A 6 24.57 9.61 24.66
N LYS A 7 23.68 10.49 25.13
CA LYS A 7 22.26 10.36 24.79
C LYS A 7 22.05 10.98 23.41
N GLU A 8 21.80 10.13 22.41
CA GLU A 8 21.17 10.59 21.18
C GLU A 8 19.88 11.36 21.54
N PRO A 9 19.54 12.46 20.85
CA PRO A 9 18.34 13.21 21.15
C PRO A 9 17.13 12.38 20.72
N GLY A 10 16.67 11.47 21.59
CA GLY A 10 15.38 10.84 21.44
C GLY A 10 14.29 11.91 21.48
N PHE A 11 13.18 11.66 20.77
CA PHE A 11 11.99 12.51 20.86
C PHE A 11 11.67 12.78 22.33
N PRO A 12 11.41 14.05 22.72
CA PRO A 12 11.04 14.36 24.09
C PRO A 12 9.82 13.53 24.50
N ASP A 13 9.84 13.01 25.72
CA ASP A 13 8.71 12.25 26.29
C ASP A 13 7.42 13.07 26.12
N PRO A 14 6.46 12.60 25.29
CA PRO A 14 5.25 13.37 24.97
C PRO A 14 4.42 13.69 26.22
N SER A 15 4.56 12.91 27.30
CA SER A 15 3.87 13.17 28.57
C SER A 15 4.38 14.41 29.32
N GLN A 16 5.55 14.94 28.93
CA GLN A 16 6.15 16.14 29.50
C GLN A 16 5.88 17.41 28.68
N LEU A 17 5.37 17.26 27.45
CA LEU A 17 5.01 18.36 26.57
C LEU A 17 3.66 18.96 26.95
N LYS A 18 3.54 20.29 26.84
CA LYS A 18 2.31 21.03 27.14
C LYS A 18 1.85 21.82 25.93
N TYR A 19 0.56 22.13 25.91
CA TYR A 19 0.01 23.08 24.96
C TYR A 19 0.36 24.51 25.38
N THR A 20 0.91 25.26 24.43
CA THR A 20 0.92 26.72 24.47
C THR A 20 -0.22 27.22 23.62
N ILE A 21 -1.11 28.04 24.19
CA ILE A 21 -2.32 28.52 23.52
C ILE A 21 -2.28 30.04 23.44
N TRP A 22 -2.50 30.60 22.26
CA TRP A 22 -2.62 32.04 22.07
C TRP A 22 -3.61 32.39 20.96
N GLU A 23 -4.13 33.61 21.01
CA GLU A 23 -4.91 34.19 19.92
C GLU A 23 -3.96 34.78 18.89
N MET A 24 -3.92 34.19 17.69
CA MET A 24 -3.06 34.66 16.58
C MET A 24 -3.67 35.89 15.91
N GLN A 25 -4.98 35.87 15.75
CA GLN A 25 -5.80 36.97 15.27
C GLN A 25 -7.17 36.82 15.94
N LYS A 26 -7.95 37.91 15.97
CA LYS A 26 -9.30 37.91 16.55
C LYS A 26 -10.06 36.63 16.19
N ASP A 27 -10.59 35.95 17.20
CA ASP A 27 -11.39 34.73 17.09
C ASP A 27 -10.64 33.55 16.41
N THR A 28 -9.32 33.58 16.35
CA THR A 28 -8.47 32.54 15.73
C THR A 28 -7.32 32.20 16.67
N TYR A 29 -7.38 30.99 17.22
CA TYR A 29 -6.46 30.52 18.26
C TYR A 29 -5.57 29.40 17.73
N VAL A 30 -4.35 29.37 18.24
CA VAL A 30 -3.36 28.34 17.96
C VAL A 30 -3.12 27.58 19.24
N PHE A 31 -3.13 26.25 19.17
CA PHE A 31 -2.67 25.41 20.25
C PHE A 31 -1.45 24.65 19.74
N ASN A 32 -0.29 25.02 20.24
CA ASN A 32 0.97 24.41 19.86
C ASN A 32 1.38 23.40 20.93
N PHE A 33 1.50 22.13 20.54
CA PHE A 33 1.92 21.06 21.43
C PHE A 33 3.44 20.94 21.43
N GLY A 34 4.07 21.29 22.56
CA GLY A 34 5.49 21.06 22.80
C GLY A 34 6.47 21.78 21.85
N GLY A 35 6.04 22.85 21.18
CA GLY A 35 6.83 23.51 20.14
C GLY A 35 6.81 22.79 18.78
N SER A 36 6.05 21.71 18.65
CA SER A 36 6.17 20.77 17.53
C SER A 36 5.01 20.87 16.54
N VAL A 37 3.77 20.63 16.97
CA VAL A 37 2.58 20.59 16.08
C VAL A 37 1.51 21.58 16.53
N CYS A 38 0.83 22.20 15.57
CA CYS A 38 -0.22 23.19 15.78
C CYS A 38 -1.58 22.66 15.37
N MET A 39 -2.55 22.83 16.27
CA MET A 39 -3.97 22.80 15.93
C MET A 39 -4.52 24.23 15.96
N PHE A 40 -5.59 24.47 15.21
CA PHE A 40 -6.20 25.80 15.11
C PHE A 40 -7.68 25.76 15.50
N LEU A 41 -8.11 26.75 16.28
CA LEU A 41 -9.52 26.93 16.62
C LEU A 41 -10.02 28.25 16.05
N LEU A 42 -10.93 28.17 15.08
CA LEU A 42 -11.56 29.32 14.46
C LEU A 42 -12.96 29.48 15.04
N VAL A 43 -13.18 30.53 15.83
CA VAL A 43 -14.46 30.80 16.47
C VAL A 43 -15.32 31.68 15.54
N GLY A 44 -16.43 31.15 15.02
CA GLY A 44 -17.42 31.94 14.29
C GLY A 44 -18.57 32.39 15.18
N ALA A 45 -19.61 33.02 14.65
CA ALA A 45 -20.74 33.48 15.45
C ALA A 45 -21.62 32.34 15.98
N GLU A 46 -21.74 31.24 15.24
CA GLU A 46 -22.66 30.13 15.56
C GLU A 46 -21.93 28.88 16.05
N LYS A 47 -20.73 28.62 15.54
CA LYS A 47 -19.91 27.44 15.86
C LYS A 47 -18.43 27.75 15.72
N ALA A 48 -17.59 26.90 16.29
CA ALA A 48 -16.15 26.91 16.12
C ALA A 48 -15.69 25.76 15.20
N LEU A 49 -14.65 25.99 14.42
CA LEU A 49 -13.96 24.96 13.64
C LEU A 49 -12.62 24.66 14.29
N LEU A 50 -12.44 23.42 14.72
CA LEU A 50 -11.15 22.87 15.14
C LEU A 50 -10.49 22.22 13.93
N ILE A 51 -9.30 22.71 13.59
CA ILE A 51 -8.43 22.17 12.55
C ILE A 51 -7.35 21.35 13.24
N ASP A 52 -7.33 20.05 12.94
CA ASP A 52 -6.49 19.02 13.55
C ASP A 52 -6.69 18.80 15.05
N THR A 53 -6.21 17.65 15.53
CA THR A 53 -6.39 17.20 16.91
C THR A 53 -5.10 16.82 17.62
N ALA A 54 -3.95 17.20 17.03
CA ALA A 54 -2.63 16.89 17.53
C ALA A 54 -2.47 15.36 17.78
N TYR A 55 -1.55 14.99 18.67
CA TYR A 55 -1.34 13.61 19.14
C TYR A 55 -2.45 13.08 20.10
N GLY A 56 -3.43 13.90 20.48
CA GLY A 56 -4.49 13.50 21.43
C GLY A 56 -4.11 13.54 22.92
N TYR A 57 -2.94 14.07 23.28
CA TYR A 57 -2.54 14.26 24.67
C TYR A 57 -3.32 15.40 25.35
N GLY A 58 -3.55 15.30 26.66
CA GLY A 58 -4.24 16.33 27.46
C GLY A 58 -5.76 16.42 27.21
N ASP A 59 -6.42 17.38 27.88
CA ASP A 59 -7.88 17.61 27.77
C ASP A 59 -8.18 18.65 26.68
N ILE A 60 -8.12 18.23 25.42
CA ILE A 60 -8.43 19.09 24.27
C ILE A 60 -9.83 19.72 24.39
N PRO A 61 -10.91 18.97 24.70
CA PRO A 61 -12.23 19.57 24.91
C PRO A 61 -12.27 20.61 26.02
N GLY A 62 -11.56 20.38 27.13
CA GLY A 62 -11.46 21.34 28.23
C GLY A 62 -10.76 22.64 27.83
N MET A 63 -9.65 22.53 27.09
CA MET A 63 -8.93 23.70 26.58
C MET A 63 -9.77 24.51 25.61
N ILE A 64 -10.59 23.86 24.75
CA ILE A 64 -11.51 24.56 23.85
C ILE A 64 -12.64 25.26 24.64
N ARG A 65 -13.23 24.59 25.64
CA ARG A 65 -14.27 25.19 26.51
C ARG A 65 -13.77 26.41 27.29
N ALA A 66 -12.47 26.50 27.56
CA ALA A 66 -11.88 27.69 28.17
C ALA A 66 -11.86 28.92 27.23
N ILE A 67 -12.01 28.70 25.92
CA ILE A 67 -12.02 29.75 24.88
C ILE A 67 -13.45 30.06 24.40
N THR A 68 -14.28 29.03 24.18
CA THR A 68 -15.62 29.21 23.65
C THR A 68 -16.60 28.12 24.09
N ASP A 69 -17.86 28.52 24.31
CA ASP A 69 -18.99 27.61 24.57
C ASP A 69 -19.72 27.20 23.28
N LYS A 70 -19.26 27.65 22.12
CA LYS A 70 -19.91 27.36 20.84
C LYS A 70 -19.73 25.89 20.43
N PRO A 71 -20.70 25.29 19.72
CA PRO A 71 -20.54 23.96 19.13
C PRO A 71 -19.27 23.85 18.30
N VAL A 72 -18.54 22.75 18.43
CA VAL A 72 -17.26 22.52 17.73
C VAL A 72 -17.48 21.55 16.57
N VAL A 73 -17.04 21.96 15.38
CA VAL A 73 -16.87 21.10 14.21
C VAL A 73 -15.39 20.80 14.08
N VAL A 74 -15.03 19.54 13.83
CA VAL A 74 -13.63 19.14 13.66
C VAL A 74 -13.36 18.79 12.21
N VAL A 75 -12.22 19.22 11.69
CA VAL A 75 -11.69 18.84 10.38
C VAL A 75 -10.21 18.50 10.53
N ASN A 76 -9.74 17.43 9.90
CA ASN A 76 -8.30 17.16 9.80
C ASN A 76 -7.76 17.64 8.45
N THR A 77 -6.55 18.19 8.47
CA THR A 77 -5.81 18.58 7.27
C THR A 77 -5.33 17.36 6.50
N HIS A 78 -4.97 16.29 7.21
CA HIS A 78 -4.62 14.98 6.64
C HIS A 78 -4.61 13.90 7.75
N ALA A 79 -4.20 12.68 7.42
CA ALA A 79 -4.40 11.51 8.28
C ALA A 79 -3.20 11.03 9.10
N HIS A 80 -2.12 11.81 9.19
CA HIS A 80 -1.02 11.46 10.08
C HIS A 80 -1.45 11.59 11.56
N GLY A 81 -0.73 10.89 12.43
CA GLY A 81 -1.12 10.69 13.83
C GLY A 81 -1.01 11.92 14.71
N ASP A 82 -0.10 12.80 14.35
CA ASP A 82 0.04 14.17 14.83
C ASP A 82 -1.11 15.09 14.44
N HIS A 83 -2.04 14.67 13.57
CA HIS A 83 -3.21 15.46 13.19
C HIS A 83 -4.51 14.81 13.65
N THR A 84 -4.51 13.49 13.79
CA THR A 84 -5.70 12.67 14.05
C THR A 84 -5.76 12.05 15.45
N GLY A 85 -4.69 12.16 16.24
CA GLY A 85 -4.55 11.46 17.52
C GLY A 85 -5.63 11.81 18.55
N GLY A 86 -6.17 13.03 18.51
CA GLY A 86 -7.25 13.48 19.40
C GLY A 86 -8.66 13.34 18.81
N ASN A 87 -8.84 12.76 17.64
CA ASN A 87 -10.15 12.70 16.96
C ASN A 87 -11.25 12.06 17.82
N ALA A 88 -10.92 11.04 18.61
CA ALA A 88 -11.87 10.31 19.45
C ALA A 88 -12.40 11.13 20.64
N TYR A 89 -11.90 12.36 20.87
CA TYR A 89 -12.55 13.32 21.77
C TYR A 89 -13.89 13.84 21.26
N PHE A 90 -14.16 13.70 19.95
CA PHE A 90 -15.31 14.31 19.30
C PHE A 90 -16.21 13.25 18.67
N PRO A 91 -17.54 13.46 18.64
CA PRO A 91 -18.47 12.48 18.08
C PRO A 91 -18.38 12.36 16.55
N SER A 92 -17.82 13.37 15.87
CA SER A 92 -17.58 13.32 14.42
C SER A 92 -16.46 14.23 13.97
N VAL A 93 -15.75 13.83 12.92
CA VAL A 93 -14.62 14.55 12.34
C VAL A 93 -14.72 14.56 10.81
N HIS A 94 -14.41 15.69 10.18
CA HIS A 94 -14.44 15.87 8.73
C HIS A 94 -13.07 15.57 8.12
N LEU A 95 -13.04 14.77 7.05
CA LEU A 95 -11.81 14.28 6.43
C LEU A 95 -11.96 14.23 4.91
N PHE A 96 -10.96 14.73 4.19
CA PHE A 96 -10.88 14.50 2.75
C PHE A 96 -10.23 13.14 2.52
N ARG A 97 -10.87 12.28 1.70
CA ARG A 97 -10.41 10.90 1.46
C ARG A 97 -9.98 10.19 2.75
N PRO A 98 -10.91 9.94 3.70
CA PRO A 98 -10.56 9.31 4.98
C PRO A 98 -9.79 8.02 4.69
N PRO A 99 -8.49 7.94 5.02
CA PRO A 99 -7.70 6.82 4.60
C PRO A 99 -8.09 5.58 5.39
N PHE A 100 -7.74 4.45 4.80
CA PHE A 100 -7.99 3.14 5.36
C PHE A 100 -7.38 3.00 6.76
N PHE A 101 -6.27 3.70 6.97
CA PHE A 101 -5.60 3.87 8.25
C PHE A 101 -5.32 5.31 8.57
N MET A 102 -5.62 5.68 9.81
CA MET A 102 -4.95 6.81 10.43
C MET A 102 -3.69 6.27 11.07
N HIS A 103 -2.55 6.89 10.78
CA HIS A 103 -1.29 6.49 11.39
C HIS A 103 -1.37 6.83 12.87
N THR A 104 -1.50 5.85 13.76
CA THR A 104 -1.45 6.12 15.20
C THR A 104 0.01 6.18 15.64
N MET A 105 0.41 7.25 16.32
CA MET A 105 1.77 7.36 16.85
C MET A 105 2.03 6.29 17.92
N PRO A 106 3.24 5.70 17.99
CA PRO A 106 3.62 4.80 19.07
C PRO A 106 3.40 5.45 20.45
N GLY A 107 2.72 4.74 21.35
CA GLY A 107 2.39 5.26 22.69
C GLY A 107 1.13 6.14 22.77
N ALA A 108 0.41 6.33 21.65
CA ALA A 108 -0.88 7.00 21.68
C ALA A 108 -1.86 6.29 22.62
N ARG A 109 -2.69 7.09 23.32
CA ARG A 109 -3.74 6.58 24.21
C ARG A 109 -4.67 5.63 23.45
N PRO A 110 -5.03 4.46 24.00
CA PRO A 110 -5.98 3.55 23.36
C PRO A 110 -7.28 4.26 23.01
N ALA A 111 -7.82 3.99 21.81
CA ALA A 111 -9.06 4.59 21.36
C ALA A 111 -10.23 4.38 22.34
N SER A 112 -10.25 3.23 23.03
CA SER A 112 -11.23 2.86 24.08
C SER A 112 -11.32 3.84 25.23
N ASP A 113 -10.26 4.60 25.49
CA ASP A 113 -10.17 5.47 26.64
C ASP A 113 -10.76 6.87 26.35
N TYR A 114 -11.08 7.13 25.09
CA TYR A 114 -11.72 8.37 24.68
C TYR A 114 -13.25 8.29 24.76
N PRO A 115 -13.96 9.42 24.86
CA PRO A 115 -15.43 9.44 24.92
C PRO A 115 -16.11 8.89 23.66
N TYR A 116 -15.48 9.01 22.49
CA TYR A 116 -16.03 8.57 21.20
C TYR A 116 -15.04 7.67 20.46
N PRO A 117 -14.80 6.43 20.94
CA PRO A 117 -13.87 5.48 20.30
C PRO A 117 -14.28 5.13 18.87
N ARG A 118 -15.57 5.33 18.54
CA ARG A 118 -16.17 5.08 17.22
C ARG A 118 -16.80 6.36 16.66
N TYR A 119 -16.07 7.47 16.73
CA TYR A 119 -16.52 8.74 16.17
C TYR A 119 -16.82 8.62 14.67
N ARG A 120 -17.78 9.40 14.19
CA ARG A 120 -18.20 9.39 12.78
C ARG A 120 -17.21 10.17 11.92
N LYS A 121 -16.64 9.53 10.91
CA LYS A 121 -15.85 10.20 9.86
C LYS A 121 -16.81 10.77 8.81
N ILE A 122 -16.70 12.06 8.51
CA ILE A 122 -17.55 12.75 7.55
C ILE A 122 -16.68 13.13 6.35
N ALA A 123 -16.93 12.50 5.21
CA ALA A 123 -16.18 12.81 3.99
C ALA A 123 -16.48 14.24 3.50
N ILE A 124 -15.42 14.98 3.21
CA ILE A 124 -15.49 16.30 2.54
C ILE A 124 -14.82 16.22 1.16
N LYS A 125 -15.04 17.25 0.34
CA LYS A 125 -14.53 17.35 -1.03
C LYS A 125 -13.94 18.74 -1.28
N ASP A 126 -13.19 18.88 -2.36
CA ASP A 126 -12.72 20.19 -2.84
C ASP A 126 -13.89 21.18 -2.97
N GLY A 127 -13.68 22.40 -2.49
CA GLY A 127 -14.69 23.45 -2.45
C GLY A 127 -15.77 23.28 -1.36
N HIS A 128 -15.66 22.31 -0.45
CA HIS A 128 -16.54 22.25 0.73
C HIS A 128 -16.36 23.51 1.58
N VAL A 129 -17.44 24.08 2.11
CA VAL A 129 -17.40 25.31 2.91
C VAL A 129 -17.99 25.07 4.30
N PHE A 130 -17.19 25.37 5.32
CA PHE A 130 -17.66 25.48 6.70
C PHE A 130 -18.12 26.91 6.95
N ASP A 131 -19.44 27.12 7.03
CA ASP A 131 -20.01 28.40 7.45
C ASP A 131 -20.06 28.47 8.98
N LEU A 132 -19.23 29.31 9.60
CA LEU A 132 -19.15 29.46 11.06
C LEU A 132 -20.11 30.52 11.61
N GLY A 133 -20.95 31.12 10.75
CA GLY A 133 -21.90 32.18 11.07
C GLY A 133 -21.33 33.59 10.88
N SER A 134 -22.23 34.56 10.70
CA SER A 134 -21.89 35.98 10.42
C SER A 134 -20.93 36.20 9.25
N GLY A 135 -20.98 35.31 8.24
CA GLY A 135 -20.19 35.44 7.02
C GLY A 135 -18.76 34.88 7.09
N ARG A 136 -18.36 34.28 8.22
CA ARG A 136 -17.06 33.61 8.33
C ARG A 136 -17.11 32.24 7.67
N LEU A 137 -16.76 32.20 6.38
CA LEU A 137 -16.72 31.00 5.55
C LEU A 137 -15.29 30.46 5.43
N VAL A 138 -15.10 29.18 5.74
CA VAL A 138 -13.82 28.48 5.59
C VAL A 138 -13.95 27.44 4.48
N GLU A 139 -13.24 27.64 3.37
CA GLU A 139 -13.29 26.76 2.19
C GLU A 139 -12.18 25.70 2.24
N VAL A 140 -12.53 24.46 1.91
CA VAL A 140 -11.61 23.34 1.72
C VAL A 140 -11.02 23.38 0.32
N ILE A 141 -9.69 23.29 0.25
CA ILE A 141 -8.91 23.21 -0.98
C ILE A 141 -8.09 21.92 -0.91
N THR A 142 -8.36 20.95 -1.78
CA THR A 142 -7.63 19.68 -1.76
C THR A 142 -6.24 19.85 -2.34
N ILE A 143 -5.22 19.38 -1.63
CA ILE A 143 -3.80 19.52 -2.00
C ILE A 143 -3.06 18.22 -1.66
N PRO A 144 -3.40 17.09 -2.31
CA PRO A 144 -2.74 15.83 -2.02
C PRO A 144 -1.29 15.83 -2.55
N ALA A 145 -0.31 15.83 -1.65
CA ALA A 145 1.06 15.41 -1.96
C ALA A 145 1.77 14.85 -0.72
N HIS A 146 1.88 15.62 0.36
CA HIS A 146 2.45 15.16 1.64
C HIS A 146 1.76 13.88 2.10
N ASN A 147 0.43 13.87 2.02
CA ASN A 147 -0.41 12.72 2.21
C ASN A 147 -1.56 12.76 1.17
N GLU A 148 -2.09 11.61 0.76
CA GLU A 148 -3.20 11.53 -0.21
C GLU A 148 -4.49 12.23 0.26
N SER A 149 -4.63 12.44 1.58
CA SER A 149 -5.74 13.11 2.24
C SER A 149 -5.51 14.60 2.50
N SER A 150 -4.36 15.16 2.11
CA SER A 150 -4.00 16.56 2.39
C SER A 150 -4.99 17.59 1.83
N ILE A 151 -5.37 18.54 2.68
CA ILE A 151 -6.17 19.72 2.36
C ILE A 151 -5.58 20.99 2.97
N ALA A 152 -5.87 22.12 2.34
CA ALA A 152 -5.78 23.44 2.92
C ALA A 152 -7.19 23.98 3.23
N LEU A 153 -7.26 24.88 4.20
CA LEU A 153 -8.48 25.55 4.63
C LEU A 153 -8.29 27.07 4.49
N LEU A 154 -9.11 27.70 3.66
CA LEU A 154 -9.04 29.13 3.37
C LEU A 154 -10.12 29.90 4.12
N ASP A 155 -9.72 30.72 5.09
CA ASP A 155 -10.57 31.73 5.74
C ASP A 155 -10.37 33.07 5.02
N ARG A 156 -11.26 33.38 4.07
CA ARG A 156 -11.17 34.61 3.26
C ARG A 156 -11.37 35.89 4.08
N GLN A 157 -12.16 35.80 5.16
CA GLN A 157 -12.47 36.97 5.98
C GLN A 157 -11.24 37.42 6.76
N HIS A 158 -10.48 36.46 7.31
CA HIS A 158 -9.25 36.75 8.05
C HIS A 158 -8.00 36.70 7.16
N ARG A 159 -8.16 36.30 5.89
CA ARG A 159 -7.09 36.17 4.89
C ARG A 159 -6.00 35.20 5.35
N LEU A 160 -6.43 34.06 5.90
CA LEU A 160 -5.57 32.99 6.41
C LEU A 160 -5.74 31.72 5.58
N LEU A 161 -4.63 31.04 5.29
CA LEU A 161 -4.62 29.72 4.68
C LEU A 161 -3.94 28.71 5.63
N PHE A 162 -4.72 27.77 6.16
CA PHE A 162 -4.20 26.67 6.97
C PHE A 162 -3.82 25.51 6.06
N THR A 163 -2.59 25.01 6.16
CA THR A 163 -2.01 24.15 5.12
C THR A 163 -1.66 22.75 5.59
N GLY A 164 -1.85 22.46 6.89
CA GLY A 164 -1.26 21.27 7.50
C GLY A 164 0.25 21.25 7.25
N ASP A 165 0.73 20.11 6.80
CA ASP A 165 2.16 19.87 6.57
C ASP A 165 2.56 20.21 5.12
N GLU A 166 1.61 20.54 4.24
CA GLU A 166 1.93 20.73 2.82
C GLU A 166 2.89 21.92 2.58
N LEU A 167 2.87 22.93 3.45
CA LEU A 167 3.57 24.22 3.27
C LEU A 167 4.39 24.62 4.51
N GLU A 168 5.28 23.75 4.97
CA GLU A 168 6.17 24.00 6.10
C GLU A 168 7.66 24.09 5.71
N ALA A 169 8.48 24.76 6.52
CA ALA A 169 9.90 25.02 6.21
C ALA A 169 10.84 23.77 6.22
N GLY A 170 10.27 22.56 6.21
CA GLY A 170 10.96 21.27 6.25
C GLY A 170 10.10 20.15 5.69
N GLN A 171 9.38 20.45 4.59
CA GLN A 171 8.35 19.60 4.02
C GLN A 171 8.87 18.19 3.68
N VAL A 172 8.11 17.17 4.06
CA VAL A 172 8.48 15.76 3.88
C VAL A 172 7.62 15.13 2.77
N LEU A 173 8.24 14.81 1.63
CA LEU A 173 7.63 14.14 0.48
C LEU A 173 8.32 12.78 0.25
N MET A 174 8.09 11.85 1.17
CA MET A 174 8.86 10.60 1.26
C MET A 174 8.00 9.34 1.42
N PHE A 175 6.70 9.46 1.20
CA PHE A 175 5.73 8.41 1.49
C PHE A 175 5.31 7.64 0.23
N GLU A 176 5.62 8.17 -0.95
CA GLU A 176 5.40 7.54 -2.26
C GLU A 176 6.64 7.72 -3.17
N ASP A 177 6.52 7.38 -4.47
CA ASP A 177 7.50 7.75 -5.49
C ASP A 177 7.70 9.27 -5.49
N ALA A 178 8.93 9.72 -5.20
CA ALA A 178 9.21 11.15 -5.07
C ALA A 178 8.93 11.93 -6.35
N ALA A 179 9.12 11.37 -7.55
CA ALA A 179 8.81 12.07 -8.78
C ALA A 179 7.30 12.28 -8.95
N VAL A 180 6.48 11.34 -8.47
CA VAL A 180 5.02 11.47 -8.45
C VAL A 180 4.59 12.48 -7.38
N GLN A 181 5.13 12.36 -6.17
CA GLN A 181 4.80 13.23 -5.05
C GLN A 181 5.20 14.69 -5.31
N ILE A 182 6.38 14.94 -5.86
CA ILE A 182 6.87 16.29 -6.16
C ILE A 182 6.07 16.91 -7.32
N LYS A 183 5.67 16.13 -8.34
CA LYS A 183 4.75 16.63 -9.39
C LYS A 183 3.40 17.03 -8.83
N ALA A 184 2.87 16.24 -7.90
CA ALA A 184 1.61 16.56 -7.22
C ALA A 184 1.76 17.82 -6.36
N HIS A 185 2.86 17.92 -5.60
CA HIS A 185 3.18 19.10 -4.79
C HIS A 185 3.29 20.37 -5.65
N LEU A 186 4.04 20.32 -6.76
CA LEU A 186 4.14 21.43 -7.72
C LEU A 186 2.77 21.89 -8.22
N ALA A 187 1.92 20.95 -8.62
CA ALA A 187 0.57 21.25 -9.08
C ALA A 187 -0.28 21.90 -7.96
N ASN A 188 -0.12 21.44 -6.71
CA ASN A 188 -0.77 22.04 -5.54
C ASN A 188 -0.27 23.47 -5.29
N MET A 189 1.03 23.70 -5.38
CA MET A 189 1.61 25.03 -5.20
C MET A 189 1.16 26.00 -6.28
N GLN A 190 1.12 25.57 -7.55
CA GLN A 190 0.57 26.37 -8.65
C GLN A 190 -0.92 26.68 -8.44
N LYS A 191 -1.70 25.70 -7.96
CA LYS A 191 -3.11 25.86 -7.60
C LYS A 191 -3.29 26.89 -6.48
N LEU A 192 -2.47 26.85 -5.44
CA LEU A 192 -2.53 27.83 -4.33
C LEU A 192 -2.02 29.21 -4.77
N TRP A 193 -1.00 29.26 -5.62
CA TRP A 193 -0.45 30.51 -6.17
C TRP A 193 -1.48 31.26 -7.02
N ALA A 194 -2.26 30.55 -7.83
CA ALA A 194 -3.37 31.14 -8.59
C ALA A 194 -4.42 31.84 -7.68
N ARG A 195 -4.46 31.46 -6.40
CA ARG A 195 -5.36 31.98 -5.37
C ARG A 195 -4.67 32.94 -4.38
N ARG A 196 -3.42 33.32 -4.63
CA ARG A 196 -2.57 34.13 -3.74
C ARG A 196 -3.21 35.42 -3.22
N GLY A 197 -4.11 36.02 -4.00
CA GLY A 197 -4.84 37.24 -3.59
C GLY A 197 -5.87 37.03 -2.47
N GLU A 198 -6.24 35.78 -2.15
CA GLU A 198 -7.27 35.45 -1.17
C GLU A 198 -6.76 35.36 0.28
N PHE A 199 -5.44 35.33 0.50
CA PHE A 199 -4.81 35.20 1.82
C PHE A 199 -3.52 36.02 1.95
N ASP A 200 -3.19 36.43 3.17
CA ASP A 200 -1.99 37.20 3.53
C ASP A 200 -1.02 36.41 4.41
N SER A 201 -1.44 35.27 4.97
CA SER A 201 -0.61 34.45 5.85
C SER A 201 -0.90 32.97 5.69
N LEU A 202 0.17 32.17 5.70
CA LEU A 202 0.13 30.72 5.77
C LEU A 202 0.19 30.28 7.23
N CYS A 203 -0.57 29.25 7.56
CA CYS A 203 -0.66 28.65 8.88
C CYS A 203 -0.34 27.15 8.76
N PRO A 204 0.95 26.77 8.67
CA PRO A 204 1.36 25.37 8.67
C PRO A 204 1.19 24.76 10.07
N ALA A 205 1.17 23.44 10.13
CA ALA A 205 1.08 22.73 11.40
C ALA A 205 2.42 22.66 12.15
N HIS A 206 3.55 22.63 11.44
CA HIS A 206 4.88 22.64 12.06
C HIS A 206 5.74 23.84 11.61
N ASN A 207 6.91 23.95 12.24
CA ASN A 207 8.03 24.80 11.80
C ASN A 207 7.73 26.31 11.73
N GLY A 208 6.83 26.79 12.62
CA GLY A 208 6.60 28.21 12.89
C GLY A 208 5.43 28.81 12.09
N LEU A 209 4.75 29.79 12.70
CA LEU A 209 3.59 30.47 12.11
C LEU A 209 3.41 31.88 12.71
N PRO A 210 2.74 32.81 11.99
CA PRO A 210 2.35 32.71 10.58
C PRO A 210 3.54 32.84 9.62
N VAL A 211 3.43 32.25 8.43
CA VAL A 211 4.47 32.27 7.40
C VAL A 211 4.03 33.13 6.22
N ASN A 212 4.98 33.85 5.60
CA ASN A 212 4.69 34.68 4.43
C ASN A 212 4.28 33.78 3.22
N PRO A 213 3.12 34.05 2.58
CA PRO A 213 2.63 33.32 1.40
C PRO A 213 3.56 33.23 0.20
N ASP A 214 4.55 34.11 0.09
CA ASP A 214 5.53 34.07 -0.99
C ASP A 214 6.39 32.78 -0.92
N LEU A 215 6.35 32.05 0.21
CA LEU A 215 6.91 30.71 0.34
C LEU A 215 6.37 29.74 -0.74
N ILE A 216 5.14 29.95 -1.25
CA ILE A 216 4.58 29.14 -2.34
C ILE A 216 5.44 29.25 -3.61
N GLN A 217 5.96 30.43 -3.94
CA GLN A 217 6.85 30.58 -5.10
C GLN A 217 8.20 29.90 -4.88
N ASP A 218 8.73 29.98 -3.66
CA ASP A 218 9.97 29.29 -3.29
C ASP A 218 9.80 27.78 -3.48
N PHE A 219 8.65 27.21 -3.10
CA PHE A 219 8.33 25.80 -3.36
C PHE A 219 8.14 25.47 -4.83
N ILE A 220 7.46 26.31 -5.63
CA ILE A 220 7.34 26.09 -7.08
C ILE A 220 8.72 25.97 -7.72
N HIS A 221 9.63 26.90 -7.41
CA HIS A 221 11.00 26.85 -7.94
C HIS A 221 11.77 25.64 -7.41
N LEU A 222 11.57 25.27 -6.14
CA LEU A 222 12.20 24.09 -5.56
C LEU A 222 11.75 22.81 -6.26
N ASP A 223 10.45 22.61 -6.42
CA ASP A 223 9.87 21.44 -7.09
C ASP A 223 10.36 21.36 -8.55
N GLU A 224 10.35 22.48 -9.29
CA GLU A 224 10.86 22.55 -10.66
C GLU A 224 12.35 22.21 -10.73
N SER A 225 13.15 22.66 -9.76
CA SER A 225 14.58 22.34 -9.68
C SER A 225 14.82 20.86 -9.42
N ILE A 226 14.01 20.23 -8.56
CA ILE A 226 14.12 18.79 -8.28
C ILE A 226 13.69 17.99 -9.51
N LEU A 227 12.56 18.33 -10.14
CA LEU A 227 12.03 17.62 -11.32
C LEU A 227 12.89 17.78 -12.57
N SER A 228 13.67 18.86 -12.66
CA SER A 228 14.65 19.07 -13.73
C SER A 228 16.02 18.46 -13.43
N GLY A 229 16.18 17.80 -12.28
CA GLY A 229 17.42 17.13 -11.88
C GLY A 229 18.54 18.07 -11.42
N ASN A 230 18.22 19.34 -11.09
CA ASN A 230 19.20 20.33 -10.65
C ASN A 230 18.81 21.02 -9.31
N PRO A 231 18.48 20.27 -8.24
CA PRO A 231 18.19 20.88 -6.95
C PRO A 231 19.46 21.37 -6.24
N HIS A 232 19.32 22.39 -5.40
CA HIS A 232 20.36 22.74 -4.43
C HIS A 232 20.21 21.84 -3.19
N LEU A 233 21.07 20.82 -3.11
CA LEU A 233 21.08 19.85 -2.00
C LEU A 233 21.80 20.41 -0.77
N VAL A 234 21.33 20.02 0.41
CA VAL A 234 21.86 20.48 1.69
C VAL A 234 22.20 19.28 2.56
N ASP A 235 23.39 19.32 3.19
CA ASP A 235 23.81 18.30 4.13
C ASP A 235 23.01 18.41 5.44
N ASP A 236 22.02 17.54 5.62
CA ASP A 236 21.26 17.41 6.85
C ASP A 236 21.68 16.13 7.60
N PRO A 237 22.31 16.22 8.78
CA PRO A 237 22.73 15.03 9.51
C PRO A 237 21.61 14.38 10.34
N PHE A 238 20.43 15.00 10.46
CA PHE A 238 19.36 14.60 11.37
C PHE A 238 18.27 13.79 10.66
N PHE A 239 17.64 14.35 9.63
CA PHE A 239 16.55 13.69 8.93
C PHE A 239 16.97 12.39 8.21
N PRO A 240 18.08 12.34 7.46
CA PRO A 240 18.60 11.10 6.85
C PRO A 240 18.88 9.98 7.85
N LYS A 241 19.31 10.30 9.09
CA LYS A 241 19.51 9.31 10.15
C LYS A 241 18.20 8.83 10.78
N MET A 242 17.24 9.73 10.99
CA MET A 242 15.88 9.38 11.41
C MET A 242 15.22 8.44 10.38
N LEU A 243 15.48 8.69 9.09
CA LEU A 243 14.99 7.88 7.98
C LEU A 243 15.63 6.49 7.92
N VAL A 244 16.94 6.38 8.14
CA VAL A 244 17.62 5.09 8.30
C VAL A 244 17.02 4.31 9.50
N GLN A 245 16.67 5.00 10.59
CA GLN A 245 15.99 4.39 11.74
C GLN A 245 14.52 3.99 11.47
N MET A 246 13.78 4.73 10.63
CA MET A 246 12.35 4.49 10.36
C MET A 246 12.07 3.58 9.15
N LYS A 247 12.89 3.62 8.10
CA LYS A 247 12.69 2.91 6.82
C LYS A 247 13.89 2.06 6.35
N GLY A 248 15.01 2.04 7.09
CA GLY A 248 16.22 1.28 6.74
C GLY A 248 17.06 1.93 5.62
N ASP A 249 18.09 1.23 5.14
CA ASP A 249 19.11 1.75 4.18
C ASP A 249 18.63 1.88 2.71
N GLN A 250 17.35 1.58 2.43
CA GLN A 250 16.79 1.47 1.07
C GLN A 250 16.37 2.80 0.43
N LEU A 251 16.25 3.87 1.22
CA LEU A 251 15.93 5.21 0.73
C LEU A 251 17.04 6.15 1.14
N GLU A 252 17.60 6.85 0.16
CA GLU A 252 18.40 8.03 0.46
C GLU A 252 17.44 9.22 0.53
N GLY A 253 17.26 9.73 1.75
CA GLY A 253 16.56 10.99 1.95
C GLY A 253 17.48 12.12 1.53
N LEU A 254 17.12 12.81 0.46
CA LEU A 254 17.77 14.07 0.10
C LEU A 254 16.97 15.22 0.68
N ARG A 255 17.68 16.25 1.14
CA ARG A 255 17.09 17.54 1.45
C ARG A 255 17.54 18.53 0.39
N ALA A 256 16.57 19.16 -0.26
CA ALA A 256 16.79 20.25 -1.19
C ALA A 256 16.20 21.55 -0.62
N GLU A 257 16.80 22.68 -0.99
CA GLU A 257 16.35 24.01 -0.56
C GLU A 257 16.34 25.00 -1.73
N TYR A 258 15.36 25.92 -1.69
CA TYR A 258 15.34 27.11 -2.53
C TYR A 258 14.70 28.25 -1.75
N GLY A 259 15.39 29.38 -1.62
CA GLY A 259 14.87 30.52 -0.85
C GLY A 259 14.59 30.12 0.60
N ARG A 260 13.32 30.12 1.01
CA ARG A 260 12.86 29.67 2.33
C ARG A 260 12.25 28.27 2.33
N ALA A 261 12.05 27.67 1.15
CA ALA A 261 11.47 26.35 1.01
C ALA A 261 12.54 25.28 1.21
N SER A 262 12.16 24.20 1.87
CA SER A 262 12.95 22.98 1.97
C SER A 262 12.06 21.78 1.79
N ILE A 263 12.51 20.81 1.00
CA ILE A 263 11.85 19.52 0.81
C ILE A 263 12.84 18.42 1.16
N VAL A 264 12.43 17.53 2.06
CA VAL A 264 13.04 16.22 2.25
C VAL A 264 12.25 15.24 1.39
N TYR A 265 12.91 14.61 0.42
CA TYR A 265 12.27 13.68 -0.51
C TYR A 265 13.08 12.39 -0.64
N ALA A 266 12.37 11.30 -0.91
CA ALA A 266 12.96 9.98 -1.01
C ALA A 266 13.42 9.75 -2.44
N VAL A 267 14.73 9.80 -2.69
CA VAL A 267 15.23 9.35 -3.99
C VAL A 267 15.34 7.84 -3.90
N PRO A 268 14.62 7.08 -4.76
CA PRO A 268 14.94 5.67 -4.88
C PRO A 268 16.41 5.60 -5.29
N LYS A 269 17.22 4.72 -4.68
CA LYS A 269 18.58 4.47 -5.17
C LYS A 269 18.49 3.83 -6.56
N VAL A 270 18.25 4.63 -7.59
CA VAL A 270 18.30 4.24 -8.98
C VAL A 270 19.73 4.45 -9.43
N TYR A 271 20.43 3.35 -9.70
CA TYR A 271 21.64 3.36 -10.52
C TYR A 271 21.29 4.00 -11.87
N GLU A 272 21.76 5.22 -12.14
CA GLU A 272 21.59 5.82 -13.46
C GLU A 272 22.52 5.14 -14.49
N PRO A 273 21.97 4.64 -15.62
CA PRO A 273 22.74 4.10 -16.70
C PRO A 273 23.25 5.23 -17.61
N GLY A 274 24.57 5.47 -17.57
CA GLY A 274 25.29 6.16 -18.64
C GLY A 274 25.62 7.64 -18.41
N PHE A 275 26.63 7.90 -17.60
CA PHE A 275 27.51 9.06 -17.78
C PHE A 275 28.97 8.61 -17.68
N SER A 276 29.65 8.63 -18.83
CA SER A 276 31.07 8.31 -18.96
C SER A 276 31.92 9.47 -18.44
N GLY A 277 32.53 9.27 -17.27
CA GLY A 277 33.65 10.11 -16.81
C GLY A 277 33.54 10.63 -15.39
N HIS A 278 33.58 9.74 -14.39
CA HIS A 278 33.82 10.13 -12.99
C HIS A 278 34.77 9.12 -12.29
N PRO A 279 35.56 9.50 -11.26
CA PRO A 279 36.80 8.85 -10.84
C PRO A 279 36.68 7.49 -10.12
N GLN A 280 35.53 6.83 -10.18
CA GLN A 280 35.32 5.47 -9.66
C GLN A 280 35.82 4.37 -10.62
N ALA A 281 36.14 4.71 -11.87
CA ALA A 281 36.78 3.76 -12.81
C ALA A 281 38.16 3.26 -12.35
N ARG A 282 38.80 3.91 -11.37
CA ARG A 282 40.05 3.44 -10.74
C ARG A 282 39.86 2.37 -9.67
N TYR A 283 38.65 2.22 -9.11
CA TYR A 283 38.36 1.23 -8.08
C TYR A 283 38.09 -0.17 -8.68
N ILE A 284 37.52 -0.22 -9.89
CA ILE A 284 37.24 -1.46 -10.62
C ILE A 284 38.54 -2.15 -11.10
N GLU A 285 39.55 -1.38 -11.50
CA GLU A 285 40.87 -1.93 -11.87
C GLU A 285 41.65 -2.49 -10.66
N GLN A 286 41.37 -2.03 -9.43
CA GLN A 286 41.98 -2.57 -8.21
C GLN A 286 41.26 -3.83 -7.70
N ALA A 287 39.93 -3.90 -7.82
CA ALA A 287 39.16 -5.08 -7.43
C ALA A 287 39.48 -6.30 -8.31
N LEU A 288 39.68 -6.09 -9.62
CA LEU A 288 40.03 -7.16 -10.57
C LEU A 288 41.45 -7.73 -10.38
N ARG A 289 42.35 -7.01 -9.70
CA ARG A 289 43.72 -7.49 -9.44
C ARG A 289 43.86 -8.30 -8.15
N HIS A 290 42.87 -8.30 -7.26
CA HIS A 290 42.98 -8.92 -5.94
C HIS A 290 41.93 -10.00 -5.61
N GLY A 291 41.00 -10.31 -6.52
CA GLY A 291 39.86 -11.22 -6.25
C GLY A 291 39.97 -12.70 -6.66
N GLY A 292 41.04 -13.15 -7.33
CA GLY A 292 41.34 -14.59 -7.46
C GLY A 292 40.26 -15.51 -8.07
N LEU A 293 39.56 -15.09 -9.13
CA LEU A 293 38.73 -15.99 -9.95
C LEU A 293 39.59 -16.67 -11.04
N GLN A 294 39.55 -18.00 -11.17
CA GLN A 294 40.14 -18.71 -12.32
C GLN A 294 39.05 -19.25 -13.25
N LEU A 295 39.32 -19.17 -14.55
CA LEU A 295 38.56 -19.86 -15.59
C LEU A 295 38.93 -21.34 -15.58
N ASP A 296 37.94 -22.22 -15.66
CA ASP A 296 38.19 -23.61 -16.07
C ASP A 296 38.23 -23.73 -17.61
N ASP A 297 38.80 -24.84 -18.10
CA ASP A 297 38.98 -25.13 -19.53
C ASP A 297 37.66 -25.28 -20.32
N ARG A 298 36.51 -25.12 -19.65
CA ARG A 298 35.16 -25.17 -20.23
C ARG A 298 34.41 -23.84 -20.12
N GLY A 299 35.10 -22.78 -19.71
CA GLY A 299 34.59 -21.40 -19.71
C GLY A 299 33.59 -21.10 -18.59
N GLY A 300 33.60 -21.87 -17.49
CA GLY A 300 32.78 -21.58 -16.31
C GLY A 300 33.53 -20.76 -15.26
N PHE A 301 32.86 -19.79 -14.64
CA PHE A 301 33.32 -19.13 -13.42
C PHE A 301 32.73 -19.85 -12.19
N TYR A 302 33.57 -20.20 -11.21
CA TYR A 302 33.14 -20.73 -9.92
C TYR A 302 33.89 -20.07 -8.76
N PRO A 303 33.23 -19.79 -7.63
CA PRO A 303 33.89 -19.42 -6.39
C PRO A 303 34.26 -20.68 -5.58
N ASP A 304 35.53 -20.83 -5.22
CA ASP A 304 36.02 -21.97 -4.45
C ASP A 304 35.77 -21.85 -2.93
N LYS A 305 35.06 -20.80 -2.49
CA LYS A 305 34.73 -20.55 -1.07
C LYS A 305 33.32 -19.98 -0.90
N PRO A 306 32.72 -20.18 0.29
CA PRO A 306 31.42 -19.59 0.65
C PRO A 306 31.43 -18.06 0.48
N ILE A 307 30.43 -17.50 -0.21
CA ILE A 307 30.28 -16.06 -0.50
C ILE A 307 29.36 -15.41 0.55
N ARG A 308 29.70 -14.22 1.03
CA ARG A 308 28.86 -13.47 1.98
C ARG A 308 27.61 -12.94 1.27
N ALA A 309 26.46 -12.91 1.94
CA ALA A 309 25.20 -12.41 1.36
C ALA A 309 25.33 -10.99 0.76
N ALA A 310 26.15 -10.14 1.38
CA ALA A 310 26.46 -8.79 0.88
C ALA A 310 27.27 -8.78 -0.43
N GLU A 311 28.23 -9.70 -0.60
CA GLU A 311 29.06 -9.81 -1.81
C GLU A 311 28.26 -10.38 -3.00
N LEU A 312 27.27 -11.22 -2.72
CA LEU A 312 26.33 -11.68 -3.73
C LEU A 312 25.53 -10.47 -4.25
N ALA A 313 24.93 -9.66 -3.37
CA ALA A 313 24.15 -8.47 -3.73
C ALA A 313 24.91 -7.47 -4.63
N ASP A 314 26.21 -7.27 -4.42
CA ASP A 314 27.04 -6.39 -5.27
C ASP A 314 27.24 -6.94 -6.70
N VAL A 315 27.40 -8.26 -6.84
CA VAL A 315 27.43 -8.94 -8.16
C VAL A 315 26.07 -8.85 -8.86
N ILE A 316 24.98 -8.79 -8.08
CA ILE A 316 23.61 -8.71 -8.60
C ILE A 316 23.31 -7.38 -9.27
N ASN A 317 23.76 -6.29 -8.67
CA ASN A 317 23.47 -4.94 -9.15
C ASN A 317 24.19 -4.57 -10.46
N HIS A 318 25.21 -5.35 -10.88
CA HIS A 318 26.07 -4.99 -12.02
C HIS A 318 25.76 -5.74 -13.33
N LEU A 319 24.81 -6.68 -13.37
CA LEU A 319 24.54 -7.55 -14.55
C LEU A 319 23.20 -7.29 -15.27
N VAL A 320 22.33 -6.43 -14.75
CA VAL A 320 20.96 -6.21 -15.24
C VAL A 320 20.82 -5.61 -16.66
N PRO A 321 21.74 -4.79 -17.21
CA PRO A 321 21.49 -4.15 -18.53
C PRO A 321 21.58 -5.04 -19.78
N LEU A 322 21.80 -6.35 -19.69
CA LEU A 322 22.22 -7.18 -20.84
C LEU A 322 21.11 -8.00 -21.55
N TYR A 323 19.84 -7.90 -21.17
CA TYR A 323 18.82 -8.83 -21.70
C TYR A 323 17.54 -8.16 -22.24
N ASP A 324 17.71 -7.29 -23.23
CA ASP A 324 16.64 -6.94 -24.15
C ASP A 324 17.03 -7.29 -25.60
N GLY A 325 16.59 -8.46 -26.07
CA GLY A 325 16.54 -8.76 -27.52
C GLY A 325 17.05 -10.13 -28.03
N GLN A 326 16.09 -10.93 -28.53
CA GLN A 326 16.15 -11.87 -29.68
C GLN A 326 16.51 -13.38 -29.55
N LYS A 327 15.48 -14.19 -29.86
CA LYS A 327 15.35 -15.49 -30.59
C LYS A 327 16.46 -16.57 -30.51
N VAL A 328 16.05 -17.83 -30.24
CA VAL A 328 16.47 -19.05 -31.01
C VAL A 328 15.36 -20.14 -31.00
N ASP A 329 15.23 -20.83 -32.14
CA ASP A 329 14.25 -21.84 -32.59
C ASP A 329 14.43 -23.30 -32.04
N LYS A 330 13.31 -24.02 -31.81
CA LYS A 330 12.93 -25.48 -31.79
C LYS A 330 13.96 -26.65 -31.58
N PRO A 331 13.54 -27.92 -31.27
CA PRO A 331 12.36 -28.45 -30.54
C PRO A 331 12.70 -29.48 -29.40
N PHE A 332 11.70 -29.82 -28.58
CA PHE A 332 11.69 -30.78 -27.45
C PHE A 332 11.88 -32.25 -27.84
N GLY A 333 12.54 -33.05 -26.98
CA GLY A 333 12.50 -34.51 -26.99
C GLY A 333 13.01 -35.16 -25.70
N SER A 334 12.10 -35.80 -24.93
CA SER A 334 12.23 -36.92 -23.96
C SER A 334 13.57 -37.15 -23.21
N ALA A 335 13.67 -37.40 -21.91
CA ALA A 335 12.71 -37.92 -20.94
C ALA A 335 13.18 -37.55 -19.52
N ALA A 336 12.24 -37.60 -18.58
CA ALA A 336 12.40 -37.29 -17.17
C ALA A 336 13.54 -38.08 -16.49
N VAL A 337 14.20 -37.41 -15.52
CA VAL A 337 15.07 -37.90 -14.41
C VAL A 337 16.44 -37.17 -14.32
N GLU A 338 16.85 -36.36 -15.30
CA GLU A 338 18.21 -35.76 -15.30
C GLU A 338 18.26 -34.20 -15.29
N LEU A 339 17.24 -33.53 -14.73
CA LEU A 339 17.04 -32.07 -14.87
C LEU A 339 17.56 -31.21 -13.69
N VAL A 340 18.47 -31.72 -12.85
CA VAL A 340 19.05 -30.96 -11.73
C VAL A 340 20.42 -30.33 -12.05
N SER A 341 20.94 -30.45 -13.27
CA SER A 341 22.20 -29.79 -13.60
C SER A 341 22.22 -29.08 -14.96
N ARG A 342 22.51 -27.77 -14.88
CA ARG A 342 22.99 -26.86 -15.94
C ARG A 342 21.93 -26.16 -16.81
N LYS A 343 21.68 -24.88 -16.46
CA LYS A 343 21.62 -23.67 -17.33
C LYS A 343 20.56 -22.62 -16.98
N ASP A 344 19.70 -22.82 -15.99
CA ASP A 344 18.59 -21.87 -15.72
C ASP A 344 18.77 -20.94 -14.50
N ALA A 345 20.02 -20.72 -14.04
CA ALA A 345 20.30 -19.77 -12.96
C ALA A 345 19.90 -18.31 -13.27
N TYR A 346 19.74 -17.96 -14.55
CA TYR A 346 19.40 -16.60 -14.97
C TYR A 346 17.90 -16.26 -14.87
N VAL A 347 17.01 -17.25 -14.94
CA VAL A 347 15.56 -17.03 -14.78
C VAL A 347 15.17 -16.95 -13.30
N LEU A 348 15.91 -17.63 -12.43
CA LEU A 348 15.80 -17.54 -10.96
C LEU A 348 16.08 -16.11 -10.44
N PHE A 349 16.87 -15.35 -11.19
CA PHE A 349 17.39 -14.04 -10.78
C PHE A 349 16.44 -12.87 -11.06
N ALA A 350 15.81 -12.86 -12.24
CA ALA A 350 14.79 -11.86 -12.58
C ALA A 350 13.51 -12.00 -11.73
N ILE A 351 13.29 -13.17 -11.12
CA ILE A 351 12.16 -13.43 -10.23
C ILE A 351 12.51 -13.06 -8.78
N ALA A 352 13.79 -13.17 -8.37
CA ALA A 352 14.27 -12.59 -7.11
C ALA A 352 14.16 -11.05 -7.10
N LEU A 353 14.34 -10.38 -8.24
CA LEU A 353 14.05 -8.95 -8.40
C LEU A 353 12.55 -8.62 -8.24
N GLY A 354 11.66 -9.58 -8.53
CA GLY A 354 10.24 -9.44 -8.22
C GLY A 354 9.92 -9.49 -6.73
N LEU A 355 10.83 -10.00 -5.89
CA LEU A 355 10.71 -10.00 -4.43
C LEU A 355 11.21 -8.71 -3.78
N GLU A 356 12.07 -7.90 -4.43
CA GLU A 356 12.34 -6.54 -3.92
C GLU A 356 11.08 -5.66 -3.97
N GLY A 357 10.23 -5.84 -4.98
CA GLY A 357 8.91 -5.18 -5.03
C GLY A 357 7.92 -5.64 -3.95
N VAL A 358 8.13 -6.83 -3.38
CA VAL A 358 7.33 -7.39 -2.27
C VAL A 358 7.83 -6.89 -0.90
N LEU A 359 9.05 -6.36 -0.81
CA LEU A 359 9.75 -6.10 0.45
C LEU A 359 9.87 -4.62 0.85
N GLY A 360 9.15 -3.71 0.19
CA GLY A 360 9.09 -2.28 0.57
C GLY A 360 8.41 -1.95 1.91
N TRP A 361 8.06 -2.94 2.74
CA TRP A 361 7.48 -2.72 4.08
C TRP A 361 8.12 -3.61 5.16
N PRO A 362 9.12 -3.09 5.90
CA PRO A 362 9.75 -3.82 7.02
C PRO A 362 8.97 -3.79 8.35
N SER A 363 7.85 -3.09 8.50
CA SER A 363 7.28 -2.77 9.82
C SER A 363 6.02 -3.52 10.26
N MET A 364 5.53 -4.52 9.52
CA MET A 364 4.23 -5.17 9.82
C MET A 364 4.26 -6.70 10.02
N MET A 365 5.43 -7.33 10.15
CA MET A 365 5.52 -8.78 10.39
C MET A 365 5.95 -9.10 11.84
N PRO A 366 5.05 -9.58 12.72
CA PRO A 366 5.44 -10.24 13.97
C PRO A 366 6.02 -11.64 13.71
N ALA A 367 6.90 -12.10 14.61
CA ALA A 367 7.67 -13.35 14.56
C ALA A 367 6.86 -14.68 14.66
N GLY A 368 5.58 -14.70 14.25
CA GLY A 368 4.64 -15.81 14.46
C GLY A 368 4.20 -16.60 13.22
N MET A 369 4.62 -16.24 12.01
CA MET A 369 4.12 -16.80 10.73
C MET A 369 4.57 -18.25 10.38
N ALA A 370 4.94 -19.06 11.38
CA ALA A 370 5.51 -20.39 11.17
C ALA A 370 4.46 -21.51 11.27
N ALA A 371 3.56 -21.65 10.29
CA ALA A 371 2.64 -22.79 10.25
C ALA A 371 1.99 -23.07 8.87
N HIS A 372 2.53 -24.08 8.16
CA HIS A 372 1.81 -25.06 7.31
C HIS A 372 1.79 -25.03 5.76
N ASN A 373 2.96 -25.19 5.11
CA ASN A 373 3.25 -26.20 4.05
C ASN A 373 4.79 -26.38 3.96
N ASP A 374 5.37 -27.57 3.78
CA ASP A 374 6.83 -27.77 3.95
C ASP A 374 7.69 -26.95 2.97
N LEU A 375 7.15 -26.60 1.80
CA LEU A 375 7.80 -25.69 0.86
C LEU A 375 7.76 -24.22 1.36
N HIS A 376 6.57 -23.71 1.68
CA HIS A 376 6.39 -22.31 2.09
C HIS A 376 6.93 -22.02 3.51
N LYS A 377 6.85 -23.00 4.43
CA LYS A 377 7.47 -22.95 5.78
C LYS A 377 8.97 -22.70 5.68
N ASN A 378 9.65 -23.46 4.82
CA ASN A 378 11.10 -23.40 4.69
C ASN A 378 11.53 -22.20 3.84
N ALA A 379 10.71 -21.72 2.89
CA ALA A 379 10.99 -20.50 2.11
C ALA A 379 10.84 -19.24 2.96
N ALA A 380 9.77 -19.17 3.77
CA ALA A 380 9.54 -18.08 4.71
C ALA A 380 10.52 -18.13 5.89
N ALA A 381 10.91 -19.32 6.38
CA ALA A 381 11.96 -19.46 7.39
C ALA A 381 13.36 -19.13 6.83
N ALA A 382 13.66 -19.51 5.58
CA ALA A 382 14.86 -19.12 4.85
C ALA A 382 14.92 -17.61 4.60
N MET A 383 13.79 -17.00 4.22
CA MET A 383 13.65 -15.56 4.00
C MET A 383 13.61 -14.77 5.31
N GLN A 384 13.10 -15.34 6.40
CA GLN A 384 13.23 -14.79 7.75
C GLN A 384 14.66 -14.93 8.28
N HIS A 385 15.38 -16.02 7.95
CA HIS A 385 16.82 -16.13 8.22
C HIS A 385 17.61 -15.09 7.41
N TYR A 386 17.26 -14.91 6.13
CA TYR A 386 17.83 -13.88 5.25
C TYR A 386 17.54 -12.46 5.77
N ASN A 387 16.29 -12.17 6.15
CA ASN A 387 15.89 -10.87 6.70
C ASN A 387 16.44 -10.64 8.12
N ALA A 388 16.56 -11.67 8.96
CA ALA A 388 17.24 -11.57 10.26
C ALA A 388 18.75 -11.34 10.08
N SER A 389 19.37 -11.93 9.06
CA SER A 389 20.78 -11.69 8.71
C SER A 389 21.04 -10.28 8.17
N LEU A 390 20.05 -9.69 7.48
CA LEU A 390 20.11 -8.32 6.95
C LEU A 390 19.75 -7.25 7.99
N PHE A 391 18.82 -7.54 8.91
CA PHE A 391 18.19 -6.51 9.76
C PHE A 391 18.23 -6.79 11.28
N GLY A 392 18.88 -7.86 11.75
CA GLY A 392 18.98 -8.21 13.18
C GLY A 392 20.32 -8.79 13.61
N GLN A 393 21.22 -7.96 14.16
CA GLN A 393 22.39 -8.27 15.01
C GLN A 393 23.32 -9.47 14.70
N ASN A 394 23.22 -10.18 13.56
CA ASN A 394 24.18 -11.19 13.13
C ASN A 394 24.21 -11.32 11.60
N ALA A 395 24.91 -10.40 10.94
CA ALA A 395 25.27 -10.44 9.51
C ALA A 395 26.23 -11.59 9.12
N ASP A 396 26.44 -12.56 10.02
CA ASP A 396 27.32 -13.73 9.87
C ASP A 396 26.54 -15.06 9.65
N THR A 397 25.23 -15.01 9.38
CA THR A 397 24.42 -16.22 9.19
C THR A 397 24.42 -16.69 7.73
N TRP A 398 24.83 -17.95 7.53
CA TRP A 398 24.86 -18.63 6.24
C TRP A 398 23.48 -19.22 5.93
N LEU A 399 22.92 -18.94 4.75
CA LEU A 399 21.77 -19.71 4.23
C LEU A 399 22.14 -21.19 4.16
N THR A 400 21.31 -22.06 4.72
CA THR A 400 21.56 -23.49 4.62
C THR A 400 21.29 -23.95 3.19
N ARG A 401 21.83 -25.13 2.82
CA ARG A 401 21.49 -25.75 1.52
C ARG A 401 19.99 -26.03 1.38
N ALA A 402 19.29 -26.26 2.50
CA ALA A 402 17.84 -26.48 2.50
C ALA A 402 17.09 -25.19 2.16
N ASP A 403 17.51 -24.07 2.75
CA ASP A 403 16.95 -22.74 2.50
C ASP A 403 17.08 -22.35 1.01
N ALA A 404 18.28 -22.54 0.45
CA ALA A 404 18.54 -22.26 -0.96
C ALA A 404 17.74 -23.16 -1.90
N ALA A 405 17.65 -24.46 -1.60
CA ALA A 405 16.86 -25.41 -2.39
C ALA A 405 15.38 -25.04 -2.38
N GLN A 406 14.89 -24.52 -1.25
CA GLN A 406 13.51 -24.17 -1.07
C GLN A 406 13.13 -22.87 -1.78
N ILE A 407 13.98 -21.85 -1.70
CA ILE A 407 13.82 -20.63 -2.50
C ILE A 407 13.80 -20.99 -3.99
N ALA A 408 14.75 -21.83 -4.43
CA ALA A 408 14.79 -22.29 -5.82
C ALA A 408 13.52 -23.04 -6.24
N ALA A 409 12.97 -23.90 -5.39
CA ALA A 409 11.73 -24.63 -5.67
C ALA A 409 10.52 -23.67 -5.78
N THR A 410 10.44 -22.68 -4.90
CA THR A 410 9.39 -21.65 -4.93
C THR A 410 9.47 -20.80 -6.19
N LEU A 411 10.67 -20.35 -6.57
CA LEU A 411 10.90 -19.58 -7.78
C LEU A 411 10.60 -20.40 -9.04
N ALA A 412 11.00 -21.67 -9.07
CA ALA A 412 10.68 -22.59 -10.17
C ALA A 412 9.17 -22.79 -10.31
N TYR A 413 8.46 -22.92 -9.19
CA TYR A 413 7.01 -22.98 -9.16
C TYR A 413 6.36 -21.71 -9.72
N LYS A 414 6.77 -20.51 -9.29
CA LYS A 414 6.22 -19.24 -9.82
C LYS A 414 6.56 -19.05 -11.30
N ALA A 415 7.76 -19.42 -11.73
CA ALA A 415 8.16 -19.40 -13.14
C ALA A 415 7.30 -20.36 -13.99
N LYS A 416 6.99 -21.56 -13.47
CA LYS A 416 6.07 -22.50 -14.10
C LYS A 416 4.69 -21.87 -14.25
N MET A 417 4.15 -21.24 -13.20
CA MET A 417 2.84 -20.57 -13.26
C MET A 417 2.82 -19.43 -14.29
N LEU A 418 3.84 -18.57 -14.33
CA LEU A 418 3.94 -17.51 -15.35
C LEU A 418 3.98 -18.04 -16.79
N LYS A 419 4.53 -19.24 -17.00
CA LYS A 419 4.56 -19.90 -18.32
C LYS A 419 3.22 -20.54 -18.68
N LEU A 420 2.48 -21.05 -17.71
CA LEU A 420 1.18 -21.69 -17.91
C LEU A 420 0.07 -20.68 -18.18
N PHE A 421 0.16 -19.48 -17.60
CA PHE A 421 -0.81 -18.41 -17.83
C PHE A 421 -0.39 -17.55 -19.03
N GLU A 422 -1.25 -17.53 -20.05
CA GLU A 422 -1.12 -16.65 -21.21
C GLU A 422 -1.24 -15.18 -20.79
N PRO A 423 -0.26 -14.33 -21.16
CA PRO A 423 -0.38 -12.88 -20.95
C PRO A 423 -1.33 -12.27 -21.98
N GLY A 424 -2.18 -11.37 -21.53
CA GLY A 424 -3.01 -10.53 -22.40
C GLY A 424 -3.17 -9.11 -21.87
N GLN A 425 -3.79 -8.28 -22.70
CA GLN A 425 -4.16 -6.90 -22.37
C GLN A 425 -5.58 -6.62 -22.89
N TYR A 426 -6.33 -5.83 -22.14
CA TYR A 426 -7.64 -5.33 -22.51
C TYR A 426 -7.65 -3.81 -22.40
N GLN A 427 -8.02 -3.14 -23.48
CA GLN A 427 -8.01 -1.68 -23.57
C GLN A 427 -9.43 -1.14 -23.63
N LYS A 428 -9.70 -0.10 -22.83
CA LYS A 428 -10.98 0.61 -22.83
C LYS A 428 -10.80 2.03 -22.35
N ASP A 429 -11.36 2.99 -23.10
CA ASP A 429 -11.40 4.41 -22.74
C ASP A 429 -10.01 4.98 -22.36
N GLY A 430 -8.97 4.57 -23.09
CA GLY A 430 -7.58 5.00 -22.85
C GLY A 430 -6.86 4.25 -21.72
N ASN A 431 -7.54 3.39 -20.98
CA ASN A 431 -6.95 2.54 -19.93
C ASN A 431 -6.55 1.18 -20.48
N THR A 432 -5.46 0.62 -19.95
CA THR A 432 -4.97 -0.73 -20.29
C THR A 432 -4.97 -1.60 -19.04
N MET A 433 -5.74 -2.69 -19.08
CA MET A 433 -5.73 -3.74 -18.06
C MET A 433 -4.91 -4.92 -18.56
N HIS A 434 -3.79 -5.18 -17.89
CA HIS A 434 -3.04 -6.40 -18.11
C HIS A 434 -3.75 -7.57 -17.45
N TYR A 435 -3.66 -8.76 -18.03
CA TYR A 435 -4.20 -9.96 -17.42
C TYR A 435 -3.38 -11.20 -17.74
N ARG A 436 -3.56 -12.20 -16.89
CA ARG A 436 -3.06 -13.55 -17.04
C ARG A 436 -4.24 -14.50 -17.14
N PHE A 437 -4.21 -15.38 -18.12
CA PHE A 437 -5.30 -16.32 -18.39
C PHE A 437 -4.77 -17.73 -18.52
N PHE A 438 -5.35 -18.66 -17.76
CA PHE A 438 -5.07 -20.07 -17.90
C PHE A 438 -6.28 -20.76 -18.54
N ALA A 439 -6.03 -21.45 -19.65
CA ALA A 439 -6.97 -22.36 -20.27
C ALA A 439 -6.61 -23.81 -19.90
N PRO A 440 -7.54 -24.61 -19.35
CA PRO A 440 -7.29 -26.02 -19.12
C PRO A 440 -7.10 -26.73 -20.46
N ALA A 441 -6.35 -27.84 -20.47
CA ALA A 441 -6.26 -28.69 -21.65
C ALA A 441 -7.66 -29.20 -22.01
N ALA A 442 -8.25 -28.65 -23.06
CA ALA A 442 -9.57 -29.07 -23.53
C ALA A 442 -9.47 -30.50 -24.08
N GLY A 443 -10.26 -31.43 -23.55
CA GLY A 443 -10.57 -32.64 -24.28
C GLY A 443 -11.30 -32.29 -25.59
N GLU A 444 -11.38 -33.23 -26.53
CA GLU A 444 -12.11 -33.11 -27.82
C GLU A 444 -13.64 -33.01 -27.65
N THR A 445 -14.12 -32.25 -26.67
CA THR A 445 -15.51 -32.19 -26.24
C THR A 445 -16.05 -30.77 -26.34
N GLU A 446 -17.30 -30.61 -26.76
CA GLU A 446 -18.04 -29.32 -26.70
C GLU A 446 -18.38 -28.86 -25.26
N GLN A 447 -17.82 -29.50 -24.24
CA GLN A 447 -18.07 -29.21 -22.85
C GLN A 447 -17.53 -27.83 -22.46
N LYS A 448 -18.39 -27.01 -21.83
CA LYS A 448 -17.99 -25.75 -21.22
C LYS A 448 -17.53 -25.94 -19.77
N TYR A 449 -16.51 -25.19 -19.35
CA TYR A 449 -15.90 -25.31 -18.03
C TYR A 449 -16.10 -24.04 -17.19
N PRO A 450 -16.08 -24.17 -15.84
CA PRO A 450 -16.12 -23.02 -14.93
C PRO A 450 -14.96 -22.05 -15.14
N LEU A 451 -15.16 -20.80 -14.73
CA LEU A 451 -14.11 -19.78 -14.64
C LEU A 451 -13.91 -19.34 -13.19
N ILE A 452 -12.67 -19.38 -12.73
CA ILE A 452 -12.24 -18.72 -11.50
C ILE A 452 -11.67 -17.35 -11.85
N LEU A 453 -12.35 -16.29 -11.43
CA LEU A 453 -11.86 -14.92 -11.47
C LEU A 453 -11.14 -14.61 -10.16
N PHE A 454 -9.83 -14.38 -10.23
CA PHE A 454 -9.01 -13.97 -9.09
C PHE A 454 -8.69 -12.47 -9.13
N LEU A 455 -9.00 -11.76 -8.05
CA LEU A 455 -8.68 -10.35 -7.86
C LEU A 455 -7.60 -10.21 -6.77
N HIS A 456 -6.43 -9.70 -7.14
CA HIS A 456 -5.26 -9.57 -6.28
C HIS A 456 -5.37 -8.43 -5.23
N GLY A 457 -4.46 -8.40 -4.26
CA GLY A 457 -4.39 -7.40 -3.20
C GLY A 457 -3.67 -6.11 -3.61
N GLY A 458 -3.47 -5.19 -2.67
CA GLY A 458 -2.85 -3.89 -2.96
C GLY A 458 -1.39 -4.00 -3.42
N GLY A 459 -0.66 -5.01 -2.93
CA GLY A 459 0.76 -5.21 -3.24
C GLY A 459 1.04 -5.61 -4.69
N GLU A 460 0.05 -6.14 -5.42
CA GLU A 460 0.23 -6.58 -6.81
C GLU A 460 -0.27 -5.56 -7.85
N LEU A 461 -0.69 -4.37 -7.42
CA LEU A 461 -1.11 -3.28 -8.29
C LEU A 461 0.02 -2.86 -9.24
N GLY A 462 -0.25 -2.74 -10.54
CA GLY A 462 0.78 -2.34 -11.49
C GLY A 462 0.48 -2.64 -12.95
N HIS A 463 1.54 -2.68 -13.75
CA HIS A 463 1.49 -2.88 -15.22
C HIS A 463 2.44 -3.99 -15.71
N ASP A 464 3.09 -4.71 -14.80
CA ASP A 464 4.14 -5.69 -15.14
C ASP A 464 3.59 -7.01 -15.72
N ASN A 465 2.29 -7.24 -15.54
CA ASN A 465 1.57 -8.47 -15.84
C ASN A 465 2.19 -9.72 -15.21
N LYS A 466 2.79 -9.62 -14.02
CA LYS A 466 3.42 -10.75 -13.33
C LYS A 466 3.04 -10.82 -11.85
N PHE A 467 3.06 -9.69 -11.14
CA PHE A 467 2.91 -9.68 -9.68
C PHE A 467 1.60 -10.28 -9.19
N GLN A 468 0.52 -10.16 -9.97
CA GLN A 468 -0.77 -10.77 -9.64
C GLN A 468 -0.75 -12.32 -9.60
N LEU A 469 0.31 -12.96 -10.09
CA LEU A 469 0.52 -14.41 -10.02
C LEU A 469 1.68 -14.82 -9.09
N THR A 470 2.64 -13.94 -8.83
CA THR A 470 3.91 -14.34 -8.20
C THR A 470 3.93 -14.16 -6.69
N CYS A 471 3.17 -13.20 -6.16
CA CYS A 471 3.23 -12.84 -4.74
C CYS A 471 2.51 -13.85 -3.84
N TYR A 472 1.31 -14.30 -4.23
CA TYR A 472 0.50 -15.26 -3.48
C TYR A 472 -0.18 -16.26 -4.39
N ASP A 473 -0.68 -17.35 -3.81
CA ASP A 473 -1.23 -18.48 -4.57
C ASP A 473 -2.73 -18.39 -4.89
N GLY A 474 -3.30 -17.18 -4.93
CA GLY A 474 -4.74 -16.99 -5.15
C GLY A 474 -5.25 -17.39 -6.54
N ALA A 475 -4.42 -17.26 -7.58
CA ALA A 475 -4.72 -17.75 -8.93
C ALA A 475 -4.06 -19.11 -9.22
N SER A 476 -2.80 -19.30 -8.81
CA SER A 476 -2.01 -20.49 -9.11
C SER A 476 -2.51 -21.75 -8.41
N VAL A 477 -3.15 -21.64 -7.23
CA VAL A 477 -3.68 -22.82 -6.52
C VAL A 477 -4.69 -23.59 -7.37
N TRP A 478 -5.52 -22.90 -8.14
CA TRP A 478 -6.54 -23.54 -8.98
C TRP A 478 -5.92 -24.27 -10.17
N VAL A 479 -4.80 -23.78 -10.69
CA VAL A 479 -4.08 -24.44 -11.78
C VAL A 479 -3.29 -25.63 -11.25
N ASP A 480 -2.57 -25.43 -10.14
CA ASP A 480 -1.73 -26.46 -9.56
C ASP A 480 -2.53 -27.70 -9.15
N ARG A 481 -3.63 -27.51 -8.41
CA ARG A 481 -4.52 -28.60 -7.99
C ARG A 481 -5.13 -29.34 -9.18
N GLN A 482 -5.49 -28.61 -10.24
CA GLN A 482 -6.01 -29.23 -11.45
C GLN A 482 -4.95 -30.09 -12.14
N LEU A 483 -3.69 -29.61 -12.22
CA LEU A 483 -2.59 -30.36 -12.81
C LEU A 483 -2.22 -31.61 -12.00
N HIS A 484 -2.47 -31.60 -10.70
CA HIS A 484 -2.28 -32.74 -9.81
C HIS A 484 -3.47 -33.72 -9.79
N GLY A 485 -4.58 -33.39 -10.46
CA GLY A 485 -5.80 -34.21 -10.48
C GLY A 485 -6.64 -34.09 -9.22
N ASP A 486 -6.35 -33.13 -8.35
CA ASP A 486 -7.05 -32.88 -7.09
C ASP A 486 -8.39 -32.16 -7.31
N GLN A 487 -8.61 -31.56 -8.49
CA GLN A 487 -9.86 -30.85 -8.81
C GLN A 487 -10.23 -30.88 -10.30
N PRO A 488 -11.51 -30.64 -10.65
CA PRO A 488 -11.97 -30.60 -12.02
C PRO A 488 -11.33 -29.49 -12.87
N PRO A 489 -11.34 -29.60 -14.22
CA PRO A 489 -10.85 -28.55 -15.10
C PRO A 489 -11.62 -27.23 -14.96
N CYS A 490 -10.89 -26.12 -14.90
CA CYS A 490 -11.44 -24.77 -14.88
C CYS A 490 -10.51 -23.78 -15.60
N PHE A 491 -11.10 -22.70 -16.12
CA PHE A 491 -10.35 -21.53 -16.53
C PHE A 491 -9.98 -20.69 -15.32
N VAL A 492 -8.85 -19.98 -15.40
CA VAL A 492 -8.47 -19.00 -14.36
C VAL A 492 -8.12 -17.69 -15.03
N LEU A 493 -8.77 -16.61 -14.61
CA LEU A 493 -8.49 -15.24 -15.04
C LEU A 493 -7.95 -14.43 -13.86
N ALA A 494 -6.74 -13.90 -14.02
CA ALA A 494 -6.07 -13.02 -13.07
C ALA A 494 -5.74 -11.68 -13.76
N PRO A 495 -6.70 -10.73 -13.80
CA PRO A 495 -6.41 -9.37 -14.23
C PRO A 495 -5.46 -8.68 -13.24
N GLN A 496 -4.74 -7.66 -13.70
CA GLN A 496 -3.96 -6.78 -12.85
C GLN A 496 -4.64 -5.42 -12.81
N ALA A 497 -5.08 -5.02 -11.62
CA ALA A 497 -5.53 -3.68 -11.36
C ALA A 497 -4.37 -2.70 -11.55
N PHE A 498 -4.67 -1.56 -12.15
CA PHE A 498 -3.71 -0.49 -12.40
C PHE A 498 -4.01 0.72 -11.49
N PRO A 499 -3.00 1.53 -11.14
CA PRO A 499 -3.22 2.77 -10.40
C PRO A 499 -4.20 3.70 -11.12
N SER A 500 -5.12 4.31 -10.39
CA SER A 500 -6.07 5.29 -10.93
C SER A 500 -6.08 6.51 -10.00
N PRO A 501 -5.91 7.75 -10.51
CA PRO A 501 -5.84 8.93 -9.66
C PRO A 501 -7.04 9.04 -8.72
N GLY A 502 -6.79 8.99 -7.41
CA GLY A 502 -7.82 9.12 -6.38
C GLY A 502 -8.77 7.93 -6.24
N ARG A 503 -8.46 6.76 -6.81
CA ARG A 503 -9.24 5.53 -6.65
C ARG A 503 -8.29 4.36 -6.38
N MET A 504 -8.65 3.52 -5.40
CA MET A 504 -8.00 2.21 -5.27
C MET A 504 -8.24 1.35 -6.53
N GLY A 505 -7.40 0.33 -6.70
CA GLY A 505 -7.61 -0.73 -7.68
C GLY A 505 -8.97 -1.42 -7.47
N TRP A 506 -9.48 -2.07 -8.52
CA TRP A 506 -10.81 -2.71 -8.52
C TRP A 506 -11.98 -1.75 -8.26
N ASN A 507 -11.83 -0.49 -8.67
CA ASN A 507 -12.96 0.46 -8.75
C ASN A 507 -13.99 0.03 -9.82
N GLU A 508 -15.14 0.71 -9.88
CA GLU A 508 -16.23 0.31 -10.77
C GLU A 508 -15.84 0.23 -12.25
N ASP A 509 -14.97 1.14 -12.72
CA ASP A 509 -14.52 1.17 -14.11
C ASP A 509 -13.64 -0.04 -14.42
N GLN A 510 -12.71 -0.37 -13.52
CA GLN A 510 -11.89 -1.58 -13.65
C GLN A 510 -12.74 -2.85 -13.56
N CYS A 511 -13.74 -2.92 -12.66
CA CYS A 511 -14.67 -4.06 -12.62
C CYS A 511 -15.48 -4.20 -13.92
N ARG A 512 -15.86 -3.09 -14.58
CA ARG A 512 -16.51 -3.12 -15.90
C ARG A 512 -15.58 -3.66 -16.99
N MET A 513 -14.31 -3.25 -16.98
CA MET A 513 -13.29 -3.81 -17.88
C MET A 513 -13.12 -5.32 -17.66
N VAL A 514 -13.10 -5.80 -16.41
CA VAL A 514 -13.05 -7.24 -16.11
C VAL A 514 -14.30 -7.96 -16.64
N HIS A 515 -15.49 -7.38 -16.46
CA HIS A 515 -16.74 -7.96 -16.95
C HIS A 515 -16.72 -8.16 -18.48
N GLU A 516 -16.30 -7.13 -19.21
CA GLU A 516 -16.19 -7.16 -20.68
C GLU A 516 -15.06 -8.07 -21.16
N LEU A 517 -13.95 -8.13 -20.42
CA LEU A 517 -12.87 -9.08 -20.69
C LEU A 517 -13.36 -10.53 -20.56
N ILE A 518 -14.22 -10.85 -19.58
CA ILE A 518 -14.81 -12.19 -19.48
C ILE A 518 -15.71 -12.47 -20.68
N ASP A 519 -16.51 -11.51 -21.15
CA ASP A 519 -17.32 -11.72 -22.37
C ASP A 519 -16.45 -11.99 -23.59
N LYS A 520 -15.35 -11.24 -23.75
CA LYS A 520 -14.37 -11.46 -24.81
C LYS A 520 -13.79 -12.89 -24.73
N LEU A 521 -13.31 -13.30 -23.56
CA LEU A 521 -12.73 -14.63 -23.37
C LEU A 521 -13.77 -15.74 -23.56
N ALA A 522 -15.02 -15.55 -23.16
CA ALA A 522 -16.09 -16.53 -23.35
C ALA A 522 -16.54 -16.68 -24.82
N ALA A 523 -16.22 -15.72 -25.69
CA ALA A 523 -16.39 -15.86 -27.13
C ALA A 523 -15.27 -16.67 -27.79
N GLU A 524 -14.09 -16.73 -27.17
CA GLU A 524 -12.89 -17.40 -27.69
C GLU A 524 -12.70 -18.81 -27.09
N TYR A 525 -13.16 -19.03 -25.87
CA TYR A 525 -12.96 -20.25 -25.10
C TYR A 525 -14.29 -20.85 -24.62
N PRO A 526 -14.37 -22.18 -24.41
CA PRO A 526 -15.57 -22.85 -23.89
C PRO A 526 -15.79 -22.57 -22.39
N ILE A 527 -15.92 -21.30 -22.03
CA ILE A 527 -16.24 -20.85 -20.67
C ILE A 527 -17.76 -20.95 -20.47
N ASP A 528 -18.18 -21.59 -19.38
CA ASP A 528 -19.57 -21.52 -18.93
C ASP A 528 -19.77 -20.23 -18.12
N THR A 529 -20.37 -19.23 -18.76
CA THR A 529 -20.62 -17.91 -18.16
C THR A 529 -21.63 -17.94 -17.01
N GLY A 530 -22.37 -19.05 -16.83
CA GLY A 530 -23.20 -19.29 -15.65
C GLY A 530 -22.43 -19.89 -14.47
N LYS A 531 -21.17 -20.31 -14.66
CA LYS A 531 -20.35 -21.05 -13.69
C LYS A 531 -19.06 -20.30 -13.35
N ILE A 532 -19.20 -19.02 -12.97
CA ILE A 532 -18.07 -18.17 -12.58
C ILE A 532 -17.98 -18.05 -11.05
N CYS A 533 -16.82 -18.29 -10.47
CA CYS A 533 -16.51 -17.91 -9.09
C CYS A 533 -15.62 -16.67 -9.07
N CYS A 534 -15.98 -15.65 -8.30
CA CYS A 534 -15.12 -14.49 -8.07
C CYS A 534 -14.49 -14.58 -6.68
N THR A 535 -13.17 -14.54 -6.61
CA THR A 535 -12.41 -14.60 -5.35
C THR A 535 -11.32 -13.55 -5.32
N GLY A 536 -10.98 -13.05 -4.14
CA GLY A 536 -9.91 -12.09 -3.99
C GLY A 536 -9.53 -11.83 -2.53
N LEU A 537 -8.37 -11.21 -2.35
CA LEU A 537 -7.77 -10.93 -1.03
C LEU A 537 -7.56 -9.43 -0.82
N SER A 538 -7.76 -8.93 0.40
CA SER A 538 -7.51 -7.53 0.76
C SER A 538 -8.22 -6.55 -0.19
N MET A 539 -7.48 -5.70 -0.92
CA MET A 539 -8.00 -4.85 -2.00
C MET A 539 -8.85 -5.64 -3.01
N GLY A 540 -8.43 -6.85 -3.39
CA GLY A 540 -9.17 -7.76 -4.25
C GLY A 540 -10.34 -8.47 -3.55
N GLY A 541 -10.30 -8.62 -2.23
CA GLY A 541 -11.44 -9.04 -1.42
C GLY A 541 -12.57 -8.01 -1.51
N ARG A 542 -12.23 -6.73 -1.38
CA ARG A 542 -13.15 -5.63 -1.72
C ARG A 542 -13.56 -5.65 -3.19
N GLY A 543 -12.62 -5.83 -4.11
CA GLY A 543 -12.90 -5.94 -5.53
C GLY A 543 -13.94 -7.03 -5.84
N THR A 544 -13.91 -8.14 -5.10
CA THR A 544 -14.86 -9.24 -5.20
C THR A 544 -16.28 -8.78 -4.85
N TRP A 545 -16.42 -7.99 -3.78
CA TRP A 545 -17.70 -7.37 -3.42
C TRP A 545 -18.15 -6.33 -4.44
N THR A 546 -17.25 -5.45 -4.90
CA THR A 546 -17.56 -4.42 -5.92
C THR A 546 -18.05 -5.06 -7.21
N PHE A 547 -17.33 -6.07 -7.73
CA PHE A 547 -17.68 -6.78 -8.95
C PHE A 547 -19.07 -7.43 -8.83
N ASN A 548 -19.34 -8.15 -7.75
CA ASN A 548 -20.63 -8.80 -7.55
C ASN A 548 -21.77 -7.80 -7.30
N ARG A 549 -21.52 -6.65 -6.65
CA ARG A 549 -22.53 -5.59 -6.48
C ARG A 549 -22.91 -4.93 -7.81
N LEU A 550 -21.97 -4.82 -8.74
CA LEU A 550 -22.22 -4.27 -10.08
C LEU A 550 -22.87 -5.30 -11.01
N PHE A 551 -22.43 -6.56 -10.92
CA PHE A 551 -22.86 -7.66 -11.78
C PHE A 551 -23.37 -8.85 -10.96
N PRO A 552 -24.51 -8.70 -10.26
CA PRO A 552 -24.99 -9.71 -9.29
C PRO A 552 -25.30 -11.06 -9.92
N ASP A 553 -25.58 -11.14 -11.21
CA ASP A 553 -25.89 -12.40 -11.90
C ASP A 553 -24.69 -13.01 -12.62
N ARG A 554 -23.52 -12.35 -12.60
CA ARG A 554 -22.35 -12.78 -13.37
C ARG A 554 -21.57 -13.93 -12.73
N CYS A 555 -21.62 -14.05 -11.41
CA CYS A 555 -20.91 -15.11 -10.68
C CYS A 555 -21.89 -16.03 -9.96
N ALA A 556 -21.68 -17.34 -10.08
CA ALA A 556 -22.43 -18.36 -9.33
C ALA A 556 -22.13 -18.31 -7.84
N CYS A 557 -20.92 -17.92 -7.44
CA CYS A 557 -20.51 -17.73 -6.04
C CYS A 557 -19.40 -16.68 -5.91
N MET A 558 -19.14 -16.27 -4.67
CA MET A 558 -18.00 -15.41 -4.35
C MET A 558 -17.30 -15.78 -3.05
N VAL A 559 -15.98 -15.60 -3.03
CA VAL A 559 -15.12 -15.79 -1.86
C VAL A 559 -14.38 -14.49 -1.56
N GLY A 560 -14.74 -13.82 -0.47
CA GLY A 560 -14.10 -12.56 -0.06
C GLY A 560 -13.13 -12.80 1.10
N ILE A 561 -11.85 -12.53 0.91
CA ILE A 561 -10.83 -12.72 1.95
C ILE A 561 -10.34 -11.36 2.42
N CYS A 562 -10.42 -11.11 3.73
CA CYS A 562 -10.04 -9.86 4.40
C CYS A 562 -10.40 -8.58 3.61
N GLY A 563 -11.65 -8.50 3.14
CA GLY A 563 -12.16 -7.37 2.37
C GLY A 563 -13.68 -7.34 2.31
N THR A 564 -14.28 -6.15 2.29
CA THR A 564 -15.73 -5.96 2.23
C THR A 564 -16.13 -4.92 1.18
N TYR A 565 -17.44 -4.71 0.98
CA TYR A 565 -17.96 -3.68 0.08
C TYR A 565 -17.73 -2.23 0.56
N ALA A 566 -17.23 -2.02 1.78
CA ALA A 566 -17.12 -0.71 2.42
C ALA A 566 -15.91 -0.62 3.37
N PHE A 567 -15.38 0.59 3.59
CA PHE A 567 -14.08 0.79 4.30
C PHE A 567 -14.22 0.87 5.81
N ASP A 568 -15.42 1.13 6.31
CA ASP A 568 -15.70 1.17 7.73
C ASP A 568 -17.10 0.63 8.05
N LEU A 569 -17.36 0.43 9.34
CA LEU A 569 -18.63 -0.11 9.84
C LEU A 569 -19.84 0.78 9.49
N PHE A 570 -19.66 2.10 9.44
CA PHE A 570 -20.75 3.02 9.12
C PHE A 570 -21.13 2.89 7.65
N GLU A 571 -20.17 2.89 6.73
CA GLU A 571 -20.41 2.65 5.31
C GLU A 571 -21.04 1.26 5.07
N ILE A 572 -20.60 0.23 5.81
CA ILE A 572 -21.19 -1.11 5.75
C ILE A 572 -22.68 -1.05 6.06
N GLU A 573 -23.06 -0.36 7.13
CA GLU A 573 -24.46 -0.22 7.54
C GLU A 573 -25.27 0.63 6.56
N GLN A 574 -24.72 1.76 6.07
CA GLN A 574 -25.39 2.63 5.11
C GLN A 574 -25.70 1.92 3.79
N GLN A 575 -24.77 1.11 3.30
CA GLN A 575 -24.92 0.43 2.01
C GLN A 575 -25.60 -0.94 2.13
N ALA A 576 -25.77 -1.47 3.35
CA ALA A 576 -26.25 -2.83 3.61
C ALA A 576 -27.54 -3.17 2.87
N ALA A 577 -28.55 -2.29 2.93
CA ALA A 577 -29.85 -2.55 2.33
C ALA A 577 -29.76 -2.78 0.81
N GLU A 578 -28.95 -1.98 0.10
CA GLU A 578 -28.76 -2.14 -1.33
C GLU A 578 -27.96 -3.42 -1.65
N VAL A 579 -26.86 -3.64 -0.94
CA VAL A 579 -25.95 -4.76 -1.20
C VAL A 579 -26.62 -6.09 -0.89
N ILE A 580 -27.34 -6.20 0.24
CA ILE A 580 -28.13 -7.38 0.61
C ILE A 580 -29.23 -7.63 -0.42
N ARG A 581 -29.96 -6.60 -0.87
CA ARG A 581 -31.00 -6.78 -1.90
C ARG A 581 -30.44 -7.44 -3.16
N LYS A 582 -29.23 -7.07 -3.56
CA LYS A 582 -28.56 -7.61 -4.75
C LYS A 582 -27.93 -8.99 -4.53
N LEU A 583 -27.37 -9.25 -3.35
CA LEU A 583 -26.48 -10.38 -3.11
C LEU A 583 -27.00 -11.43 -2.12
N LYS A 584 -28.15 -11.23 -1.46
CA LYS A 584 -28.64 -12.16 -0.42
C LYS A 584 -28.76 -13.62 -0.86
N ASN A 585 -29.08 -13.86 -2.14
CA ASN A 585 -29.26 -15.20 -2.69
C ASN A 585 -27.96 -15.78 -3.28
N LYS A 586 -26.88 -14.99 -3.34
CA LYS A 586 -25.58 -15.43 -3.83
C LYS A 586 -24.93 -16.30 -2.75
N PRO A 587 -24.39 -17.48 -3.11
CA PRO A 587 -23.45 -18.21 -2.27
C PRO A 587 -22.21 -17.35 -2.00
N ILE A 588 -21.99 -17.00 -0.73
CA ILE A 588 -20.88 -16.14 -0.29
C ILE A 588 -20.12 -16.87 0.81
N TRP A 589 -18.79 -16.89 0.74
CA TRP A 589 -17.94 -17.31 1.86
C TRP A 589 -16.90 -16.23 2.16
N ILE A 590 -16.91 -15.72 3.39
CA ILE A 590 -15.94 -14.75 3.87
C ILE A 590 -14.85 -15.45 4.69
N PHE A 591 -13.58 -15.06 4.50
CA PHE A 591 -12.45 -15.47 5.34
C PHE A 591 -11.76 -14.23 5.93
N HIS A 592 -11.34 -14.30 7.19
CA HIS A 592 -10.60 -13.22 7.86
C HIS A 592 -9.78 -13.78 9.03
N ALA A 593 -8.69 -13.14 9.41
CA ALA A 593 -8.01 -13.41 10.68
C ALA A 593 -8.46 -12.41 11.76
N GLU A 594 -8.58 -12.88 13.00
CA GLU A 594 -8.93 -12.05 14.16
C GLU A 594 -7.88 -10.98 14.46
N ASP A 595 -6.60 -11.29 14.21
CA ASP A 595 -5.45 -10.42 14.43
C ASP A 595 -5.03 -9.63 13.18
N ASP A 596 -5.91 -9.50 12.18
CA ASP A 596 -5.65 -8.67 11.00
C ASP A 596 -5.51 -7.19 11.42
N VAL A 597 -4.27 -6.71 11.43
CA VAL A 597 -3.97 -5.32 11.78
C VAL A 597 -4.20 -4.37 10.62
N VAL A 598 -4.34 -4.90 9.39
CA VAL A 598 -4.50 -4.19 8.11
C VAL A 598 -5.97 -3.88 7.84
N VAL A 599 -6.82 -4.89 7.83
CA VAL A 599 -8.26 -4.76 7.62
C VAL A 599 -8.97 -5.17 8.91
N ASP A 600 -9.70 -4.25 9.53
CA ASP A 600 -10.41 -4.59 10.77
C ASP A 600 -11.40 -5.74 10.54
N VAL A 601 -11.16 -6.87 11.21
CA VAL A 601 -12.01 -8.08 11.17
C VAL A 601 -13.48 -7.79 11.47
N ASN A 602 -13.77 -6.74 12.26
CA ASN A 602 -15.12 -6.33 12.59
C ASN A 602 -15.94 -5.94 11.35
N LEU A 603 -15.30 -5.49 10.27
CA LEU A 603 -15.96 -5.24 8.99
C LEU A 603 -16.59 -6.52 8.45
N SER A 604 -15.84 -7.62 8.42
CA SER A 604 -16.33 -8.93 7.96
C SER A 604 -17.37 -9.52 8.90
N ARG A 605 -17.15 -9.42 10.22
CA ARG A 605 -18.15 -9.82 11.24
C ARG A 605 -19.48 -9.11 11.02
N LYS A 606 -19.46 -7.79 10.77
CA LYS A 606 -20.67 -6.99 10.56
C LYS A 606 -21.39 -7.33 9.27
N VAL A 607 -20.66 -7.52 8.16
CA VAL A 607 -21.26 -7.98 6.90
C VAL A 607 -21.93 -9.34 7.09
N TYR A 608 -21.24 -10.28 7.72
CA TYR A 608 -21.78 -11.61 8.00
C TYR A 608 -23.05 -11.54 8.86
N GLU A 609 -23.04 -10.75 9.94
CA GLU A 609 -24.21 -10.51 10.80
C GLU A 609 -25.42 -10.01 9.99
N LEU A 610 -25.22 -8.96 9.20
CA LEU A 610 -26.29 -8.32 8.41
C LEU A 610 -26.86 -9.26 7.34
N PHE A 611 -26.01 -9.99 6.63
CA PHE A 611 -26.43 -10.96 5.61
C PHE A 611 -27.16 -12.16 6.23
N ARG A 612 -26.66 -12.68 7.35
CA ARG A 612 -27.31 -13.78 8.06
C ARG A 612 -28.69 -13.34 8.58
N ALA A 613 -28.80 -12.14 9.15
CA ALA A 613 -30.07 -11.58 9.61
C ALA A 613 -31.09 -11.40 8.47
N ALA A 614 -30.60 -11.14 7.24
CA ALA A 614 -31.43 -11.06 6.04
C ALA A 614 -31.78 -12.42 5.41
N GLY A 615 -31.40 -13.54 6.03
CA GLY A 615 -31.69 -14.90 5.56
C GLY A 615 -30.78 -15.38 4.41
N SER A 616 -29.60 -14.77 4.23
CA SER A 616 -28.63 -15.20 3.23
C SER A 616 -27.94 -16.50 3.62
N ASN A 617 -27.62 -17.35 2.63
CA ASN A 617 -26.79 -18.54 2.80
C ASN A 617 -25.28 -18.18 2.79
N ILE A 618 -24.90 -17.25 3.67
CA ILE A 618 -23.53 -16.75 3.80
C ILE A 618 -22.72 -17.62 4.78
N ARG A 619 -21.48 -17.94 4.41
CA ARG A 619 -20.49 -18.62 5.26
C ARG A 619 -19.43 -17.64 5.73
N TYR A 620 -18.89 -17.90 6.92
CA TYR A 620 -17.81 -17.11 7.51
C TYR A 620 -16.83 -18.02 8.24
N THR A 621 -15.55 -17.87 7.90
CA THR A 621 -14.42 -18.49 8.60
C THR A 621 -13.55 -17.39 9.16
N GLU A 622 -13.38 -17.39 10.48
CA GLU A 622 -12.47 -16.48 11.18
C GLU A 622 -11.34 -17.29 11.79
N TYR A 623 -10.09 -16.95 11.44
CA TYR A 623 -8.92 -17.57 12.04
C TYR A 623 -8.58 -16.90 13.37
N PRO A 624 -8.39 -17.65 14.46
CA PRO A 624 -8.10 -17.06 15.76
C PRO A 624 -6.73 -16.39 15.77
N ALA A 625 -6.55 -15.36 16.58
CA ALA A 625 -5.28 -14.64 16.71
C ALA A 625 -4.10 -15.57 17.07
N SER A 626 -4.38 -16.67 17.79
CA SER A 626 -3.38 -17.68 18.14
C SER A 626 -2.78 -18.42 16.93
N ALA A 627 -3.41 -18.35 15.76
CA ALA A 627 -2.90 -18.93 14.52
C ALA A 627 -1.85 -18.03 13.84
N GLY A 628 -1.75 -16.75 14.22
CA GLY A 628 -0.68 -15.85 13.78
C GLY A 628 -0.70 -15.48 12.30
N TYR A 629 -1.86 -15.54 11.64
CA TYR A 629 -1.98 -15.21 10.22
C TYR A 629 -1.95 -13.71 9.96
N ASN A 630 -2.38 -12.88 10.92
CA ASN A 630 -2.50 -11.43 10.76
C ASN A 630 -3.19 -11.10 9.42
N HIS A 631 -2.71 -10.13 8.64
CA HIS A 631 -3.33 -9.78 7.37
C HIS A 631 -3.37 -10.94 6.35
N GLY A 632 -2.44 -11.90 6.44
CA GLY A 632 -2.23 -13.02 5.52
C GLY A 632 -3.28 -14.13 5.53
N SER A 633 -4.53 -13.85 5.92
CA SER A 633 -5.63 -14.83 6.02
C SER A 633 -5.95 -15.56 4.70
N TRP A 634 -5.46 -15.09 3.56
CA TRP A 634 -5.56 -15.76 2.27
C TRP A 634 -4.70 -17.01 2.14
N VAL A 635 -3.59 -17.11 2.88
CA VAL A 635 -2.72 -18.29 2.84
C VAL A 635 -3.49 -19.54 3.24
N PRO A 636 -4.08 -19.63 4.46
CA PRO A 636 -4.87 -20.79 4.84
C PRO A 636 -6.18 -20.91 4.04
N ALA A 637 -6.79 -19.80 3.63
CA ALA A 637 -8.07 -19.83 2.91
C ALA A 637 -7.93 -20.47 1.52
N TYR A 638 -6.87 -20.14 0.77
CA TYR A 638 -6.62 -20.75 -0.53
C TYR A 638 -6.10 -22.18 -0.43
N GLU A 639 -5.53 -22.58 0.71
CA GLU A 639 -5.12 -23.97 0.98
C GLU A 639 -6.25 -24.85 1.52
N ASP A 640 -7.36 -24.28 2.01
CA ASP A 640 -8.53 -25.01 2.50
C ASP A 640 -9.24 -25.83 1.39
N ASP A 641 -9.13 -27.16 1.47
CA ASP A 641 -9.84 -28.10 0.59
C ASP A 641 -11.35 -27.91 0.65
N ALA A 642 -11.91 -27.57 1.81
CA ALA A 642 -13.35 -27.37 1.97
C ALA A 642 -13.82 -26.10 1.23
N MET A 643 -12.99 -25.06 1.18
CA MET A 643 -13.26 -23.86 0.38
C MET A 643 -13.30 -24.20 -1.10
N ARG A 644 -12.28 -24.90 -1.61
CA ARG A 644 -12.20 -25.30 -3.03
C ARG A 644 -13.36 -26.22 -3.41
N GLN A 645 -13.63 -27.26 -2.62
CA GLN A 645 -14.74 -28.17 -2.87
C GLN A 645 -16.07 -27.40 -2.89
N TRP A 646 -16.30 -26.48 -1.95
CA TRP A 646 -17.51 -25.65 -1.94
C TRP A 646 -17.63 -24.78 -3.18
N VAL A 647 -16.53 -24.17 -3.65
CA VAL A 647 -16.53 -23.41 -4.91
C VAL A 647 -16.97 -24.30 -6.06
N PHE A 648 -16.37 -25.49 -6.21
CA PHE A 648 -16.76 -26.44 -7.26
C PHE A 648 -18.18 -26.93 -7.12
N ASP A 649 -18.71 -27.12 -5.92
CA ASP A 649 -20.12 -27.46 -5.72
C ASP A 649 -21.04 -26.36 -6.28
N GLN A 650 -20.65 -25.07 -6.15
CA GLN A 650 -21.44 -23.97 -6.71
C GLN A 650 -21.30 -23.84 -8.22
N VAL A 651 -20.11 -24.09 -8.77
CA VAL A 651 -19.83 -23.93 -10.20
C VAL A 651 -19.97 -25.21 -11.01
N THR A 652 -20.29 -26.36 -10.41
CA THR A 652 -20.54 -27.62 -11.14
C THR A 652 -21.96 -28.15 -10.95
N SER A 653 -22.67 -27.72 -9.90
CA SER A 653 -24.09 -28.07 -9.75
C SER A 653 -24.92 -27.51 -10.92
N ASN A 654 -25.70 -28.35 -11.58
CA ASN A 654 -26.78 -27.89 -12.44
C ASN A 654 -27.91 -27.39 -11.53
N LYS A 655 -27.94 -26.09 -11.25
CA LYS A 655 -29.07 -25.45 -10.57
C LYS A 655 -30.18 -25.09 -11.56
#